data_AF-A0A6L7WJZ4-F1
#
_entry.id   AF-A0A6L7WJZ4-F1
#
_cell.length_a   1.000
_cell.length_b   1.000
_cell.length_c   1.000
_cell.angle_alpha   90.00
_cell.angle_beta   90.00
_cell.angle_gamma   90.00
#
_symmetry.space_group_name_H-M   'P 1'
#
loop_
_entity.id
_entity.type
_entity.pdbx_description
1 polymer ?
#
loop_
_entity_poly.entity_id
_entity_poly.type
_entity_poly.pdbx_seq_one_letter_code
_entity_poly.pdbx_strand_id
1 'polypeptide(L)'
;VFKERYANHGSNDDIATAGRWQGSPIYYTGSAKWTSTLSSRLLLEAGYSTNVENWNQQDPPGGVNALGQDLTQDRAAGWLPCHATPCFENYGHAAQISGPDEFNPTIDPWYGLVLRHDQSTGFRDRYHWGRETWRVERFNYNIGLSYVTGSHNIKIGTNNSWGPYESYRTGNGDLERQMYRNGIPEFARVSNRPVISGIDYARDMGIFAQDTWTIDRLTLNLGLRWEQMVAHTYEAGPNIAPGARSTITQNGRFVAAQSFASRRNLPNWKDFAPRLGLSYDVFGDASTALKVSWGRYNAANTFTYAQWFNPVSYQRENRNWLDCASLDGRACLTQTELMAMGHDPGIAFGASTANEHTVGVEGTVWNGGTNGDGFAQDWEIGPPLRADFGGLASTPVEHPDGVERNWVSVLNVGVQRELFEGFSASFNWYRRDTYDSVLRVNRALGFNDYTGFVMDNPCAADPNRGFLSCNSSGGLVPAQISVFNLNPEAAGIQDDWVVQNTPTGDNFSEVYNGFETGFNARLPNGSTLFGGWVMERNIFVRCDIPHDPNRLMFCDPRGRTDMVGGVPITQPAYTIPFLQEFKISGNFPLPGGFWISGSAQFYPAQEAVAGGSQDQWGGTHRGGELSGARPYAGNINYNVSRDDVTNNLGIARTEGISVPLLPAGQLFYDRLTQVDLSVRRTFTLGNGMRVDLQADLFNIVNYQPILNGTNTYGGSLGRASSTIQGRFVQFATNIHW
;
A
#
# COMPACT_ATOMS: atom_id res chain seq x y z
N VAL A 1 28.28 1.50 -13.81
CA VAL A 1 27.77 0.21 -14.30
C VAL A 1 26.26 0.35 -14.43
N PHE A 2 25.75 0.53 -15.65
CA PHE A 2 24.31 0.49 -15.89
C PHE A 2 23.88 -0.97 -15.74
N LYS A 3 22.97 -1.24 -14.81
CA LYS A 3 22.41 -2.57 -14.63
C LYS A 3 21.07 -2.55 -15.37
N GLU A 4 21.05 -3.07 -16.60
CA GLU A 4 19.80 -3.31 -17.31
C GLU A 4 19.05 -4.42 -16.58
N ARG A 5 17.85 -4.11 -16.07
CA ARG A 5 16.92 -5.11 -15.55
C ARG A 5 15.95 -5.42 -16.68
N TYR A 6 15.85 -6.70 -17.06
CA TYR A 6 14.96 -7.18 -18.11
C TYR A 6 13.50 -6.77 -17.86
N ALA A 7 12.76 -6.64 -18.96
CA ALA A 7 11.39 -6.14 -18.96
C ALA A 7 10.43 -7.00 -18.12
N ASN A 8 9.67 -6.35 -17.23
CA ASN A 8 8.51 -6.98 -16.60
C ASN A 8 7.42 -7.17 -17.67
N HIS A 9 7.01 -8.41 -17.91
CA HIS A 9 5.98 -8.78 -18.87
C HIS A 9 5.02 -9.80 -18.25
N GLY A 10 3.73 -9.68 -18.59
CA GLY A 10 2.72 -10.67 -18.29
C GLY A 10 2.67 -11.79 -19.34
N SER A 11 1.89 -12.83 -19.06
CA SER A 11 1.46 -13.78 -20.09
C SER A 11 0.69 -13.03 -21.18
N ASN A 12 1.06 -13.24 -22.45
CA ASN A 12 0.47 -12.64 -23.66
C ASN A 12 0.91 -11.19 -23.97
N ASP A 13 1.90 -10.65 -23.26
CA ASP A 13 2.57 -9.41 -23.67
C ASP A 13 3.60 -9.71 -24.78
N ASP A 14 3.61 -8.90 -25.83
CA ASP A 14 4.73 -8.87 -26.76
C ASP A 14 5.98 -8.32 -26.05
N ILE A 15 7.01 -9.17 -25.88
CA ILE A 15 8.19 -8.83 -25.06
C ILE A 15 8.96 -7.62 -25.63
N ALA A 16 8.95 -7.45 -26.94
CA ALA A 16 9.70 -6.39 -27.61
C ALA A 16 9.03 -5.02 -27.46
N THR A 17 7.70 -4.97 -27.45
CA THR A 17 6.93 -3.73 -27.53
C THR A 17 6.11 -3.43 -26.29
N ALA A 18 5.62 -4.45 -25.55
CA ALA A 18 4.76 -4.30 -24.36
C ALA A 18 5.48 -4.53 -23.02
N GLY A 19 6.79 -4.84 -23.05
CA GLY A 19 7.60 -5.03 -21.85
C GLY A 19 7.86 -3.74 -21.07
N ARG A 20 7.73 -3.77 -19.73
CA ARG A 20 8.06 -2.63 -18.85
C ARG A 20 9.54 -2.55 -18.56
N TRP A 21 10.17 -1.43 -18.87
CA TRP A 21 11.56 -1.18 -18.50
C TRP A 21 11.64 -0.32 -17.24
N GLN A 22 12.66 -0.62 -16.44
CA GLN A 22 13.02 0.20 -15.30
C GLN A 22 14.41 0.75 -15.58
N GLY A 23 14.49 2.07 -15.76
CA GLY A 23 15.79 2.73 -15.90
C GLY A 23 16.65 2.47 -14.66
N SER A 24 17.97 2.56 -14.83
CA SER A 24 18.85 2.59 -13.66
C SER A 24 18.49 3.85 -12.84
N PRO A 25 18.06 3.71 -11.59
CA PRO A 25 17.70 4.88 -10.78
C PRO A 25 18.93 5.77 -10.62
N ILE A 26 18.72 7.09 -10.66
CA ILE A 26 19.74 8.02 -10.15
C ILE A 26 19.71 7.83 -8.65
N TYR A 27 20.72 7.10 -8.16
CA TYR A 27 20.87 6.77 -6.77
C TYR A 27 22.21 7.29 -6.28
N TYR A 28 22.19 8.29 -5.41
CA TYR A 28 23.38 8.71 -4.70
C TYR A 28 23.10 8.81 -3.21
N THR A 29 23.91 8.06 -2.47
CA THR A 29 23.99 8.16 -1.01
C THR A 29 25.31 8.80 -0.65
N GLY A 30 25.25 9.89 0.08
CA GLY A 30 26.42 10.54 0.66
C GLY A 30 26.30 10.51 2.18
N SER A 31 27.39 10.23 2.88
CA SER A 31 27.44 10.38 4.32
C SER A 31 28.78 10.91 4.77
N ALA A 32 28.76 11.89 5.67
CA ALA A 32 29.93 12.36 6.38
C ALA A 32 29.68 12.16 7.87
N LYS A 33 30.63 11.55 8.58
CA LYS A 33 30.62 11.45 10.03
C LYS A 33 31.91 12.04 10.57
N TRP A 34 31.78 12.94 11.53
CA TRP A 34 32.88 13.48 12.31
C TRP A 34 32.72 13.05 13.76
N THR A 35 33.81 12.57 14.35
CA THR A 35 33.86 12.14 15.74
C THR A 35 35.09 12.73 16.38
N SER A 36 34.93 13.34 17.56
CA SER A 36 36.03 13.96 18.29
C SER A 36 35.91 13.68 19.79
N THR A 37 37.00 13.17 20.37
CA THR A 37 37.17 13.04 21.81
C THR A 37 37.62 14.38 22.38
N LEU A 38 36.69 15.17 22.90
CA LEU A 38 36.96 16.49 23.48
C LEU A 38 37.67 16.39 24.85
N SER A 39 37.47 15.27 25.54
CA SER A 39 38.22 14.88 26.74
C SER A 39 38.17 13.36 26.93
N SER A 40 38.78 12.83 28.01
CA SER A 40 38.67 11.41 28.37
C SER A 40 37.25 10.95 28.73
N ARG A 41 36.31 11.90 28.91
CA ARG A 41 34.92 11.63 29.30
C ARG A 41 33.89 12.22 28.33
N LEU A 42 34.32 13.00 27.33
CA LEU A 42 33.43 13.75 26.46
C LEU A 42 33.70 13.40 24.99
N LEU A 43 32.67 12.89 24.32
CA LEU A 43 32.67 12.51 22.91
C LEU A 43 31.64 13.34 22.15
N LEU A 44 32.08 14.04 21.11
CA LEU A 44 31.21 14.72 20.16
C LEU A 44 31.13 13.91 18.87
N GLU A 45 29.92 13.66 18.41
CA GLU A 45 29.62 13.05 17.11
C GLU A 45 28.72 14.01 16.31
N ALA A 46 29.08 14.25 15.06
CA ALA A 46 28.23 14.93 14.10
C ALA A 46 28.20 14.10 12.81
N GLY A 47 27.03 13.97 12.21
CA GLY A 47 26.82 13.22 11.00
C GLY A 47 25.86 13.96 10.09
N TYR A 48 26.14 13.92 8.80
CA TYR A 48 25.23 14.32 7.74
C TYR A 48 25.09 13.16 6.76
N SER A 49 23.88 12.91 6.28
CA SER A 49 23.66 11.97 5.18
C SER A 49 22.61 12.48 4.22
N THR A 50 22.80 12.14 2.95
CA THR A 50 21.84 12.36 1.87
C THR A 50 21.57 11.02 1.23
N ASN A 51 20.30 10.79 0.90
CA ASN A 51 19.86 9.72 0.04
C ASN A 51 18.96 10.36 -1.01
N VAL A 52 19.40 10.35 -2.25
CA VAL A 52 18.58 10.75 -3.38
C VAL A 52 18.36 9.54 -4.25
N GLU A 53 17.10 9.19 -4.37
CA GLU A 53 16.61 8.09 -5.18
C GLU A 53 15.57 8.64 -6.16
N ASN A 54 16.03 8.88 -7.38
CA ASN A 54 15.17 9.26 -8.49
C ASN A 54 15.08 8.06 -9.42
N TRP A 55 13.99 7.30 -9.27
CA TRP A 55 13.71 6.16 -10.13
C TRP A 55 12.62 6.51 -11.13
N ASN A 56 12.78 5.95 -12.32
CA ASN A 56 11.85 6.11 -13.42
C ASN A 56 11.38 4.74 -13.90
N GLN A 57 10.09 4.62 -14.13
CA GLN A 57 9.55 3.62 -15.04
C GLN A 57 9.34 4.33 -16.37
N GLN A 58 10.04 3.83 -17.36
CA GLN A 58 10.08 4.35 -18.72
C GLN A 58 10.19 3.15 -19.64
N ASP A 59 9.85 3.34 -20.89
CA ASP A 59 10.06 2.37 -21.96
C ASP A 59 11.57 2.13 -22.19
N PRO A 60 11.96 1.10 -22.97
CA PRO A 60 13.38 0.81 -23.18
C PRO A 60 14.08 2.04 -23.77
N PRO A 61 15.23 2.47 -23.21
CA PRO A 61 16.01 3.54 -23.82
C PRO A 61 16.45 3.12 -25.22
N GLY A 62 16.13 3.92 -26.23
CA GLY A 62 16.40 3.58 -27.63
C GLY A 62 15.39 2.60 -28.24
N GLY A 63 14.20 2.44 -27.64
CA GLY A 63 13.02 1.99 -28.36
C GLY A 63 12.74 2.99 -29.46
N VAL A 64 13.43 2.83 -30.58
CA VAL A 64 13.10 3.48 -31.84
C VAL A 64 12.15 2.56 -32.58
N ASN A 65 11.16 3.10 -33.26
CA ASN A 65 10.45 2.29 -34.27
C ASN A 65 11.47 1.82 -35.31
N ALA A 66 11.04 0.95 -36.23
CA ALA A 66 11.87 0.51 -37.35
C ALA A 66 12.47 1.68 -38.20
N LEU A 67 12.03 2.92 -37.97
CA LEU A 67 12.44 4.16 -38.64
C LEU A 67 13.44 5.01 -37.82
N GLY A 68 13.89 4.58 -36.63
CA GLY A 68 14.88 5.31 -35.85
C GLY A 68 14.33 6.49 -35.03
N GLN A 69 13.00 6.61 -34.88
CA GLN A 69 12.37 7.71 -34.13
C GLN A 69 12.17 7.36 -32.66
N ASP A 70 12.52 8.27 -31.75
CA ASP A 70 12.24 8.12 -30.32
C ASP A 70 10.73 7.98 -30.09
N LEU A 71 10.34 6.86 -29.49
CA LEU A 71 8.94 6.54 -29.21
C LEU A 71 8.43 7.21 -27.92
N THR A 72 9.33 7.82 -27.15
CA THR A 72 8.96 8.81 -26.12
C THR A 72 9.00 10.20 -26.73
N GLN A 73 7.82 10.80 -26.96
CA GLN A 73 7.75 12.11 -27.60
C GLN A 73 7.37 13.19 -26.60
N ASP A 74 8.20 14.23 -26.52
CA ASP A 74 7.79 15.50 -25.96
C ASP A 74 6.60 16.02 -26.78
N ARG A 75 5.65 16.67 -26.10
CA ARG A 75 4.43 17.17 -26.75
C ARG A 75 4.79 18.05 -27.96
N ALA A 76 4.18 17.75 -29.10
CA ALA A 76 4.38 18.51 -30.34
C ALA A 76 4.15 20.01 -30.12
N ALA A 77 5.08 20.84 -30.61
CA ALA A 77 4.93 22.30 -30.55
C ALA A 77 3.76 22.75 -31.44
N GLY A 78 2.81 23.50 -30.86
CA GLY A 78 1.59 23.94 -31.57
C GLY A 78 0.37 23.02 -31.39
N TRP A 79 0.47 21.98 -30.55
CA TRP A 79 -0.65 21.11 -30.24
C TRP A 79 -1.80 21.86 -29.52
N LEU A 80 -3.03 21.69 -30.02
CA LEU A 80 -4.22 22.39 -29.54
C LEU A 80 -5.01 21.52 -28.56
N PRO A 81 -5.33 22.04 -27.36
CA PRO A 81 -5.97 21.27 -26.31
C PRO A 81 -7.42 20.90 -26.57
N CYS A 82 -7.78 19.66 -26.26
CA CYS A 82 -9.15 19.19 -26.30
C CYS A 82 -9.81 19.15 -24.91
N HIS A 83 -10.09 20.34 -24.40
CA HIS A 83 -10.74 20.49 -23.09
C HIS A 83 -12.25 20.25 -23.14
N ALA A 84 -12.85 20.45 -24.30
CA ALA A 84 -14.24 20.14 -24.57
C ALA A 84 -14.27 19.08 -25.67
N THR A 85 -14.66 17.86 -25.31
CA THR A 85 -14.97 16.83 -26.30
C THR A 85 -16.43 16.99 -26.74
N PRO A 86 -16.73 16.73 -28.01
CA PRO A 86 -15.80 16.17 -28.99
C PRO A 86 -14.75 17.18 -29.50
N CYS A 87 -13.51 16.69 -29.63
CA CYS A 87 -12.31 17.46 -29.97
C CYS A 87 -12.34 17.83 -31.45
N PHE A 88 -13.01 18.90 -31.80
CA PHE A 88 -13.15 19.25 -33.19
C PHE A 88 -12.59 20.64 -33.44
N GLU A 89 -11.35 20.69 -33.90
CA GLU A 89 -10.86 21.92 -34.49
C GLU A 89 -11.48 22.09 -35.87
N ASN A 90 -12.22 23.18 -36.03
CA ASN A 90 -12.28 23.84 -37.32
C ASN A 90 -10.84 24.29 -37.65
N TYR A 91 -10.40 24.02 -38.89
CA TYR A 91 -9.13 24.43 -39.54
C TYR A 91 -8.05 23.36 -39.66
N GLY A 92 -7.82 22.95 -40.91
CA GLY A 92 -7.00 21.80 -41.27
C GLY A 92 -5.50 21.97 -41.09
N HIS A 93 -4.84 20.82 -40.90
CA HIS A 93 -3.41 20.66 -41.12
C HIS A 93 -3.16 19.37 -41.90
N ALA A 94 -3.04 19.50 -43.22
CA ALA A 94 -2.49 18.49 -44.13
C ALA A 94 -0.96 18.32 -43.99
N ALA A 95 -0.36 18.77 -42.87
CA ALA A 95 1.10 18.81 -42.70
C ALA A 95 1.69 17.58 -41.97
N GLN A 96 0.84 16.67 -41.46
CA GLN A 96 1.28 15.41 -40.83
C GLN A 96 1.23 14.20 -41.78
N ILE A 97 0.91 14.42 -43.05
CA ILE A 97 0.70 13.35 -44.04
C ILE A 97 1.75 13.46 -45.15
N SER A 98 2.91 12.80 -45.02
CA SER A 98 3.69 12.31 -46.18
C SER A 98 4.97 11.56 -45.79
N GLY A 99 5.01 10.26 -46.09
CA GLY A 99 6.24 9.46 -46.17
C GLY A 99 5.96 7.96 -46.32
N PRO A 100 6.37 7.26 -47.38
CA PRO A 100 5.98 5.87 -47.58
C PRO A 100 6.89 4.94 -46.77
N ASP A 101 6.37 4.18 -45.80
CA ASP A 101 6.89 2.89 -45.31
C ASP A 101 6.03 2.36 -44.12
N GLU A 102 5.42 1.16 -44.27
CA GLU A 102 4.72 0.21 -43.34
C GLU A 102 4.08 0.62 -41.98
N PHE A 103 4.09 1.87 -41.56
CA PHE A 103 3.16 2.47 -40.61
C PHE A 103 2.44 3.58 -41.36
N ASN A 104 1.10 3.63 -41.28
CA ASN A 104 0.29 4.60 -42.02
C ASN A 104 0.84 6.03 -41.82
N PRO A 105 1.42 6.68 -42.85
CA PRO A 105 2.17 7.93 -42.69
C PRO A 105 1.29 9.17 -42.56
N THR A 106 0.02 8.96 -42.21
CA THR A 106 -0.97 9.99 -41.91
C THR A 106 -1.19 10.18 -40.41
N ILE A 107 -0.65 9.30 -39.55
CA ILE A 107 -0.94 9.28 -38.11
C ILE A 107 0.30 9.75 -37.36
N ASP A 108 0.16 10.83 -36.60
CA ASP A 108 1.24 11.27 -35.72
C ASP A 108 1.64 10.12 -34.78
N PRO A 109 2.94 9.74 -34.72
CA PRO A 109 3.41 8.65 -33.88
C PRO A 109 2.97 8.79 -32.40
N TRP A 110 2.70 10.00 -31.93
CA TRP A 110 2.12 10.26 -30.61
C TRP A 110 0.76 9.56 -30.37
N TYR A 111 -0.07 9.36 -31.41
CA TYR A 111 -1.30 8.55 -31.35
C TYR A 111 -1.05 7.07 -31.66
N GLY A 112 -0.07 6.79 -32.53
CA GLY A 112 0.26 5.45 -33.01
C GLY A 112 0.91 4.52 -31.98
N LEU A 113 1.59 5.12 -31.00
CA LEU A 113 2.45 4.45 -30.01
C LEU A 113 1.79 4.44 -28.64
N VAL A 114 0.55 3.97 -28.58
CA VAL A 114 -0.21 3.76 -27.34
C VAL A 114 -0.47 2.27 -27.17
N LEU A 115 -0.54 1.78 -25.93
CA LEU A 115 -0.81 0.38 -25.64
C LEU A 115 -2.11 -0.08 -26.28
N ARG A 116 -2.02 -1.15 -27.08
CA ARG A 116 -3.19 -1.88 -27.57
C ARG A 116 -3.36 -3.14 -26.74
N HIS A 117 -4.61 -3.43 -26.37
CA HIS A 117 -4.93 -4.59 -25.57
C HIS A 117 -6.22 -5.24 -26.07
N ASP A 118 -6.11 -6.49 -26.48
CA ASP A 118 -7.27 -7.30 -26.86
C ASP A 118 -7.76 -8.12 -25.68
N GLN A 119 -8.98 -7.87 -25.21
CA GLN A 119 -9.57 -8.56 -24.07
C GLN A 119 -9.85 -10.05 -24.32
N SER A 120 -10.07 -10.43 -25.57
CA SER A 120 -10.47 -11.79 -25.93
C SER A 120 -9.28 -12.76 -25.88
N THR A 121 -8.13 -12.32 -26.36
CA THR A 121 -6.88 -13.10 -26.39
C THR A 121 -5.97 -12.76 -25.20
N GLY A 122 -6.23 -11.63 -24.52
CA GLY A 122 -5.32 -11.04 -23.54
C GLY A 122 -4.05 -10.48 -24.17
N PHE A 123 -3.94 -10.44 -25.50
CA PHE A 123 -2.76 -9.99 -26.22
C PHE A 123 -2.53 -8.50 -26.03
N ARG A 124 -1.28 -8.12 -25.80
CA ARG A 124 -0.85 -6.73 -25.64
C ARG A 124 0.39 -6.45 -26.46
N ASP A 125 0.34 -5.40 -27.27
CA ASP A 125 1.49 -4.84 -27.97
C ASP A 125 1.57 -3.33 -27.75
N ARG A 126 2.81 -2.82 -27.80
CA ARG A 126 3.16 -1.42 -27.49
C ARG A 126 2.89 -1.10 -26.02
N TYR A 127 3.89 -0.73 -25.24
CA TYR A 127 3.66 -0.42 -23.83
C TYR A 127 3.09 1.00 -23.71
N HIS A 128 2.69 1.40 -22.49
CA HIS A 128 2.29 2.77 -22.20
C HIS A 128 3.49 3.71 -22.38
N TRP A 129 3.75 4.15 -23.61
CA TRP A 129 4.90 4.99 -23.94
C TRP A 129 4.80 6.30 -23.15
N GLY A 130 5.51 6.38 -22.04
CA GLY A 130 5.18 7.30 -20.97
C GLY A 130 6.14 7.20 -19.81
N ARG A 131 6.42 8.34 -19.19
CA ARG A 131 7.39 8.44 -18.11
C ARG A 131 6.68 8.64 -16.78
N GLU A 132 6.87 7.67 -15.89
CA GLU A 132 6.56 7.80 -14.48
C GLU A 132 7.88 7.96 -13.71
N THR A 133 8.06 9.11 -13.07
CA THR A 133 9.25 9.40 -12.26
C THR A 133 8.83 9.64 -10.83
N TRP A 134 9.56 9.03 -9.91
CA TRP A 134 9.44 9.27 -8.49
C TRP A 134 10.75 9.82 -7.99
N ARG A 135 10.70 11.00 -7.38
CA ARG A 135 11.86 11.64 -6.78
C ARG A 135 11.70 11.57 -5.28
N VAL A 136 12.55 10.79 -4.65
CA VAL A 136 12.59 10.63 -3.20
C VAL A 136 13.94 11.16 -2.74
N GLU A 137 13.91 12.34 -2.13
CA GLU A 137 15.12 12.97 -1.64
C GLU A 137 15.02 13.10 -0.12
N ARG A 138 16.05 12.63 0.58
CA ARG A 138 16.12 12.70 2.04
C ARG A 138 17.48 13.17 2.48
N PHE A 139 17.48 14.24 3.25
CA PHE A 139 18.64 14.81 3.89
C PHE A 139 18.49 14.68 5.39
N ASN A 140 19.58 14.33 6.06
CA ASN A 140 19.58 14.08 7.49
C ASN A 140 20.82 14.68 8.13
N TYR A 141 20.66 15.29 9.30
CA TYR A 141 21.78 15.52 10.20
C TYR A 141 21.52 14.87 11.56
N ASN A 142 22.59 14.48 12.23
CA ASN A 142 22.57 13.92 13.57
C ASN A 142 23.76 14.52 14.33
N ILE A 143 23.52 15.10 15.50
CA ILE A 143 24.55 15.68 16.35
C ILE A 143 24.33 15.13 17.76
N GLY A 144 25.39 14.64 18.40
CA GLY A 144 25.31 14.06 19.73
C GLY A 144 26.56 14.34 20.55
N LEU A 145 26.35 14.70 21.81
CA LEU A 145 27.37 14.85 22.83
C LEU A 145 27.17 13.77 23.88
N SER A 146 28.17 12.91 24.07
CA SER A 146 28.18 11.86 25.08
C SER A 146 29.15 12.22 26.20
N TYR A 147 28.66 12.20 27.43
CA TYR A 147 29.43 12.38 28.66
C TYR A 147 29.39 11.11 29.50
N VAL A 148 30.53 10.42 29.58
CA VAL A 148 30.64 9.12 30.25
C VAL A 148 31.49 9.28 31.51
N THR A 149 30.93 8.84 32.63
CA THR A 149 31.58 8.78 33.93
C THR A 149 31.51 7.34 34.47
N GLY A 150 31.97 7.10 35.69
CA GLY A 150 31.83 5.79 36.32
C GLY A 150 30.37 5.37 36.54
N SER A 151 29.49 6.31 36.90
CA SER A 151 28.09 6.01 37.24
C SER A 151 27.08 6.50 36.21
N HIS A 152 27.37 7.56 35.46
CA HIS A 152 26.49 8.15 34.45
C HIS A 152 27.04 7.96 33.04
N ASN A 153 26.15 7.69 32.09
CA ASN A 153 26.41 7.74 30.67
C ASN A 153 25.32 8.59 30.01
N ILE A 154 25.59 9.89 29.95
CA ILE A 154 24.66 10.89 29.44
C ILE A 154 24.91 11.09 27.95
N LYS A 155 23.84 11.12 27.16
CA LYS A 155 23.87 11.54 25.75
C LYS A 155 22.81 12.59 25.48
N ILE A 156 23.22 13.73 24.96
CA ILE A 156 22.34 14.81 24.52
C ILE A 156 22.55 14.97 23.02
N GLY A 157 21.48 15.14 22.25
CA GLY A 157 21.63 15.29 20.82
C GLY A 157 20.40 15.81 20.11
N THR A 158 20.58 16.01 18.81
CA THR A 158 19.52 16.35 17.90
C THR A 158 19.68 15.60 16.60
N ASN A 159 18.57 15.26 15.98
CA ASN A 159 18.52 14.78 14.62
C ASN A 159 17.41 15.51 13.87
N ASN A 160 17.60 15.72 12.58
CA ASN A 160 16.56 16.22 11.71
C ASN A 160 16.63 15.50 10.37
N SER A 161 15.46 15.34 9.76
CA SER A 161 15.29 14.73 8.46
C SER A 161 14.34 15.59 7.63
N TRP A 162 14.68 15.89 6.37
CA TRP A 162 13.88 16.71 5.47
C TRP A 162 14.09 16.32 4.01
N GLY A 163 13.18 16.75 3.15
CA GLY A 163 13.32 16.60 1.70
C GLY A 163 11.99 16.29 0.99
N PRO A 164 11.93 16.51 -0.32
CA PRO A 164 10.73 16.33 -1.11
C PRO A 164 10.47 14.87 -1.51
N TYR A 165 9.19 14.58 -1.67
CA TYR A 165 8.66 13.47 -2.44
C TYR A 165 7.89 14.03 -3.63
N GLU A 166 8.28 13.69 -4.85
CA GLU A 166 7.58 14.11 -6.06
C GLU A 166 7.27 12.89 -6.95
N SER A 167 6.05 12.88 -7.48
CA SER A 167 5.59 11.98 -8.53
C SER A 167 5.30 12.79 -9.78
N TYR A 168 5.85 12.34 -10.89
CA TYR A 168 5.64 12.91 -12.20
C TYR A 168 5.16 11.82 -13.15
N ARG A 169 3.98 11.99 -13.75
CA ARG A 169 3.40 11.04 -14.70
C ARG A 169 3.11 11.74 -16.03
N THR A 170 3.64 11.17 -17.09
CA THR A 170 3.42 11.57 -18.49
C THR A 170 3.14 10.34 -19.34
N GLY A 171 2.52 10.54 -20.50
CA GLY A 171 2.22 9.49 -21.45
C GLY A 171 1.91 10.06 -22.82
N ASN A 172 2.22 9.29 -23.85
CA ASN A 172 1.88 9.60 -25.23
C ASN A 172 0.36 9.67 -25.40
N GLY A 173 -0.09 10.65 -26.16
CA GLY A 173 -1.50 10.91 -26.39
C GLY A 173 -2.32 11.21 -25.14
N ASP A 174 -1.74 11.32 -23.94
CA ASP A 174 -2.45 11.17 -22.66
C ASP A 174 -3.43 9.98 -22.63
N LEU A 175 -3.19 8.97 -23.47
CA LEU A 175 -3.95 7.74 -23.59
C LEU A 175 -3.25 6.65 -22.79
N GLU A 176 -4.00 5.99 -21.92
CA GLU A 176 -3.51 4.79 -21.28
C GLU A 176 -3.54 3.64 -22.31
N ARG A 177 -4.70 3.25 -22.82
CA ARG A 177 -4.77 2.10 -23.73
C ARG A 177 -5.93 2.16 -24.68
N GLN A 178 -5.73 1.57 -25.86
CA GLN A 178 -6.75 1.26 -26.84
C GLN A 178 -7.20 -0.18 -26.61
N MET A 179 -8.49 -0.38 -26.34
CA MET A 179 -9.02 -1.69 -25.99
C MET A 179 -9.77 -2.28 -27.17
N TYR A 180 -9.49 -3.55 -27.43
CA TYR A 180 -10.04 -4.33 -28.51
C TYR A 180 -10.74 -5.58 -27.98
N ARG A 181 -11.64 -6.14 -28.77
CA ARG A 181 -12.30 -7.42 -28.54
C ARG A 181 -12.27 -8.22 -29.84
N ASN A 182 -11.41 -9.23 -29.92
CA ASN A 182 -11.15 -10.01 -31.14
C ASN A 182 -10.71 -9.12 -32.31
N GLY A 183 -9.78 -8.18 -32.07
CA GLY A 183 -9.29 -7.24 -33.07
C GLY A 183 -10.23 -6.07 -33.39
N ILE A 184 -11.42 -6.03 -32.79
CA ILE A 184 -12.40 -4.94 -32.99
C ILE A 184 -12.20 -3.85 -31.92
N PRO A 185 -11.99 -2.58 -32.29
CA PRO A 185 -12.02 -1.42 -31.38
C PRO A 185 -13.25 -1.43 -30.45
N GLU A 186 -13.04 -1.21 -29.16
CA GLU A 186 -14.11 -1.18 -28.15
C GLU A 186 -14.16 0.16 -27.41
N PHE A 187 -13.05 0.58 -26.78
CA PHE A 187 -12.96 1.86 -26.09
C PHE A 187 -11.50 2.34 -25.97
N ALA A 188 -11.33 3.66 -25.83
CA ALA A 188 -10.06 4.29 -25.53
C ALA A 188 -10.04 4.69 -24.05
N ARG A 189 -9.03 4.24 -23.31
CA ARG A 189 -8.82 4.68 -21.93
C ARG A 189 -7.94 5.92 -21.93
N VAL A 190 -8.52 7.06 -21.57
CA VAL A 190 -7.84 8.36 -21.45
C VAL A 190 -7.33 8.59 -20.03
N SER A 191 -6.40 9.52 -19.86
CA SER A 191 -5.85 9.94 -18.57
C SER A 191 -5.72 11.47 -18.46
N ASN A 192 -5.69 11.99 -17.24
CA ASN A 192 -5.49 13.43 -16.98
C ASN A 192 -4.00 13.84 -16.95
N ARG A 193 -3.16 13.12 -17.70
CA ARG A 193 -1.73 13.43 -17.79
C ARG A 193 -1.52 14.77 -18.51
N PRO A 194 -0.41 15.48 -18.24
CA PRO A 194 0.60 15.17 -17.22
C PRO A 194 0.13 15.48 -15.80
N VAL A 195 0.47 14.60 -14.85
CA VAL A 195 0.16 14.78 -13.42
C VAL A 195 1.45 14.92 -12.63
N ILE A 196 1.57 16.02 -11.89
CA ILE A 196 2.67 16.27 -10.95
C ILE A 196 2.07 16.40 -9.56
N SER A 197 2.48 15.52 -8.65
CA SER A 197 2.01 15.52 -7.27
C SER A 197 3.21 15.35 -6.35
N GLY A 198 3.27 16.13 -5.28
CA GLY A 198 4.36 15.98 -4.32
C GLY A 198 3.99 16.41 -2.92
N ILE A 199 4.87 16.07 -1.99
CA ILE A 199 4.83 16.44 -0.58
C ILE A 199 6.23 16.85 -0.19
N ASP A 200 6.35 17.97 0.51
CA ASP A 200 7.62 18.43 1.06
C ASP A 200 7.64 18.20 2.57
N TYR A 201 8.65 17.47 3.03
CA TYR A 201 8.92 17.32 4.45
C TYR A 201 9.89 18.40 4.87
N ALA A 202 9.35 19.48 5.41
CA ALA A 202 10.18 20.57 5.90
C ALA A 202 10.98 20.18 7.15
N ARG A 203 10.42 19.33 8.02
CA ARG A 203 11.08 19.00 9.29
C ARG A 203 10.56 17.71 9.89
N ASP A 204 11.47 16.81 10.24
CA ASP A 204 11.25 15.69 11.15
C ASP A 204 12.43 15.69 12.14
N MET A 205 12.28 16.56 13.14
CA MET A 205 13.34 16.93 14.07
C MET A 205 13.08 16.34 15.44
N GLY A 206 14.11 15.76 16.04
CA GLY A 206 14.13 15.44 17.45
C GLY A 206 15.26 16.12 18.18
N ILE A 207 14.98 16.55 19.39
CA ILE A 207 15.97 16.98 20.38
C ILE A 207 15.81 16.05 21.57
N PHE A 208 16.90 15.46 22.05
CA PHE A 208 16.84 14.44 23.08
C PHE A 208 17.96 14.57 24.10
N ALA A 209 17.66 14.08 25.29
CA ALA A 209 18.62 13.82 26.35
C ALA A 209 18.31 12.44 26.95
N GLN A 210 19.35 11.64 27.18
CA GLN A 210 19.23 10.34 27.83
C GLN A 210 20.40 10.12 28.79
N ASP A 211 20.16 9.38 29.86
CA ASP A 211 21.17 8.98 30.84
C ASP A 211 20.98 7.50 31.21
N THR A 212 22.07 6.73 31.14
CA THR A 212 22.16 5.44 31.82
C THR A 212 22.92 5.66 33.12
N TRP A 213 22.18 5.61 34.23
CA TRP A 213 22.68 5.86 35.57
C TRP A 213 22.73 4.56 36.38
N THR A 214 23.93 4.11 36.71
CA THR A 214 24.16 2.94 37.56
C THR A 214 24.48 3.38 38.99
N ILE A 215 23.67 2.89 39.93
CA ILE A 215 23.78 3.09 41.38
C ILE A 215 23.84 1.70 42.01
N ASP A 216 25.04 1.24 42.37
CA ASP A 216 25.26 -0.10 42.92
C ASP A 216 24.61 -1.18 42.01
N ARG A 217 23.55 -1.84 42.49
CA ARG A 217 22.84 -2.93 41.79
C ARG A 217 21.67 -2.46 40.92
N LEU A 218 21.37 -1.16 40.92
CA LEU A 218 20.29 -0.54 40.18
C LEU A 218 20.84 0.26 38.99
N THR A 219 20.37 -0.03 37.78
CA THR A 219 20.61 0.80 36.59
C THR A 219 19.30 1.41 36.11
N LEU A 220 19.27 2.74 36.05
CA LEU A 220 18.18 3.52 35.50
C LEU A 220 18.53 3.97 34.08
N ASN A 221 17.58 3.87 33.17
CA ASN A 221 17.67 4.40 31.81
C ASN A 221 16.61 5.50 31.68
N LEU A 222 17.03 6.75 31.71
CA LEU A 222 16.15 7.91 31.67
C LEU A 222 16.31 8.58 30.31
N GLY A 223 15.21 8.83 29.61
CA GLY A 223 15.24 9.46 28.29
C GLY A 223 14.07 10.40 28.11
N LEU A 224 14.34 11.58 27.54
CA LEU A 224 13.33 12.50 27.07
C LEU A 224 13.70 12.96 25.67
N ARG A 225 12.71 12.94 24.79
CA ARG A 225 12.83 13.44 23.43
C ARG A 225 11.66 14.36 23.14
N TRP A 226 11.95 15.53 22.60
CA TRP A 226 10.95 16.40 21.98
C TRP A 226 11.07 16.24 20.47
N GLU A 227 9.94 16.04 19.80
CA GLU A 227 9.86 15.84 18.36
C GLU A 227 9.00 16.92 17.73
N GLN A 228 9.42 17.40 16.56
CA GLN A 228 8.63 18.27 15.70
C GLN A 228 8.57 17.70 14.30
N MET A 229 7.36 17.50 13.81
CA MET A 229 7.12 17.00 12.45
C MET A 229 6.25 17.99 11.68
N VAL A 230 6.77 18.45 10.54
CA VAL A 230 6.13 19.44 9.67
C VAL A 230 6.24 18.98 8.23
N ALA A 231 5.09 18.95 7.54
CA ALA A 231 5.01 18.72 6.11
C ALA A 231 4.14 19.77 5.41
N HIS A 232 4.28 19.81 4.09
CA HIS A 232 3.54 20.69 3.20
C HIS A 232 3.10 19.89 1.97
N THR A 233 1.91 20.21 1.45
CA THR A 233 1.58 19.82 0.07
C THR A 233 2.43 20.65 -0.89
N TYR A 234 2.94 20.03 -1.94
CA TYR A 234 3.93 20.64 -2.83
C TYR A 234 3.37 21.77 -3.70
N GLU A 235 4.17 22.81 -3.96
CA GLU A 235 3.95 23.84 -5.00
C GLU A 235 4.73 23.42 -6.25
N ALA A 236 4.08 23.13 -7.38
CA ALA A 236 4.79 22.60 -8.55
C ALA A 236 5.69 23.68 -9.22
N GLY A 237 7.02 23.43 -9.36
CA GLY A 237 7.93 24.18 -10.26
C GLY A 237 9.37 24.43 -9.73
N PRO A 238 10.40 24.47 -10.61
CA PRO A 238 11.75 23.97 -10.32
C PRO A 238 12.68 24.84 -9.44
N ASN A 239 12.24 25.97 -8.90
CA ASN A 239 13.01 26.78 -7.95
C ASN A 239 12.05 27.66 -7.14
N ILE A 240 11.68 27.29 -5.91
CA ILE A 240 10.86 28.18 -5.07
C ILE A 240 11.39 28.26 -3.64
N ALA A 241 11.83 29.47 -3.28
CA ALA A 241 11.99 29.99 -1.94
C ALA A 241 11.02 31.21 -1.76
N PRO A 242 10.93 31.84 -0.57
CA PRO A 242 9.72 31.94 0.22
C PRO A 242 8.72 33.00 -0.28
N GLY A 243 7.47 32.59 -0.51
CA GLY A 243 6.30 33.50 -0.55
C GLY A 243 5.31 33.32 -1.72
N ALA A 244 5.57 32.43 -2.67
CA ALA A 244 4.74 32.29 -3.87
C ALA A 244 3.46 31.46 -3.66
N ARG A 245 2.38 31.87 -4.33
CA ARG A 245 1.12 31.14 -4.50
C ARG A 245 1.31 30.15 -5.67
N SER A 246 1.07 28.86 -5.39
CA SER A 246 1.30 27.67 -6.25
C SER A 246 0.63 27.66 -7.62
N THR A 247 1.34 27.27 -8.69
CA THR A 247 0.80 26.88 -10.01
C THR A 247 1.79 25.94 -10.71
N ILE A 248 1.34 24.77 -11.18
CA ILE A 248 1.56 24.14 -12.52
C ILE A 248 0.82 22.80 -12.52
N THR A 249 -0.28 22.71 -13.25
CA THR A 249 -0.67 21.49 -13.97
C THR A 249 -0.47 21.87 -15.43
N GLN A 250 0.48 21.26 -16.15
CA GLN A 250 0.61 21.59 -17.58
C GLN A 250 -0.69 21.23 -18.28
N ASN A 251 -1.07 21.99 -19.31
CA ASN A 251 -2.30 21.76 -20.06
C ASN A 251 -2.31 20.31 -20.57
N GLY A 252 -3.18 19.41 -20.11
CA GLY A 252 -3.27 18.04 -20.62
C GLY A 252 -4.03 17.99 -21.95
N ARG A 253 -4.09 16.80 -22.55
CA ARG A 253 -4.88 16.61 -23.78
C ARG A 253 -6.37 16.79 -23.56
N PHE A 254 -6.85 16.16 -22.49
CA PHE A 254 -8.28 16.06 -22.16
C PHE A 254 -8.67 16.92 -20.96
N VAL A 255 -7.70 17.64 -20.36
CA VAL A 255 -7.86 18.33 -19.09
C VAL A 255 -7.06 19.63 -19.10
N ALA A 256 -7.70 20.74 -18.78
CA ALA A 256 -7.03 22.03 -18.68
C ALA A 256 -6.03 22.07 -17.52
N ALA A 257 -5.02 22.92 -17.67
CA ALA A 257 -4.13 23.29 -16.58
C ALA A 257 -4.95 23.76 -15.35
N GLN A 258 -4.70 23.15 -14.20
CA GLN A 258 -5.33 23.49 -12.93
C GLN A 258 -4.31 24.07 -11.94
N SER A 259 -4.82 24.69 -10.89
CA SER A 259 -3.99 25.25 -9.82
C SER A 259 -4.69 25.13 -8.49
N PHE A 260 -3.95 24.78 -7.46
CA PHE A 260 -4.41 24.76 -6.08
C PHE A 260 -3.36 25.42 -5.20
N ALA A 261 -3.80 26.13 -4.16
CA ALA A 261 -2.87 26.69 -3.19
C ALA A 261 -2.21 25.56 -2.39
N SER A 262 -0.88 25.62 -2.24
CA SER A 262 -0.20 24.72 -1.30
C SER A 262 -0.74 24.98 0.10
N ARG A 263 -1.08 23.88 0.77
CA ARG A 263 -1.37 23.85 2.18
C ARG A 263 -0.09 23.53 2.95
N ARG A 264 0.25 24.40 3.89
CA ARG A 264 1.47 24.34 4.69
C ARG A 264 1.16 23.97 6.14
N ASN A 265 2.15 23.44 6.85
CA ASN A 265 2.07 23.09 8.27
C ASN A 265 1.04 21.97 8.55
N LEU A 266 1.01 20.96 7.68
CA LEU A 266 0.04 19.86 7.74
C LEU A 266 0.77 18.52 7.56
N PRO A 267 1.05 17.77 8.64
CA PRO A 267 0.77 18.14 10.03
C PRO A 267 1.78 19.16 10.57
N ASN A 268 1.52 19.71 11.75
CA ASN A 268 2.49 20.48 12.55
C ASN A 268 2.49 19.96 13.99
N TRP A 269 2.96 18.72 14.14
CA TRP A 269 2.94 18.03 15.42
C TRP A 269 4.19 18.35 16.24
N LYS A 270 3.98 18.49 17.55
CA LYS A 270 5.01 18.80 18.54
C LYS A 270 4.77 17.93 19.76
N ASP A 271 5.59 16.91 19.93
CA ASP A 271 5.29 15.84 20.88
C ASP A 271 6.49 15.55 21.78
N PHE A 272 6.22 15.15 23.01
CA PHE A 272 7.22 14.54 23.88
C PHE A 272 7.16 13.02 23.79
N ALA A 273 8.32 12.38 23.76
CA ALA A 273 8.52 10.94 23.79
C ALA A 273 9.45 10.57 24.97
N PRO A 274 8.94 10.61 26.22
CA PRO A 274 9.67 10.13 27.39
C PRO A 274 9.86 8.60 27.35
N ARG A 275 10.98 8.15 27.91
CA ARG A 275 11.34 6.73 28.08
C ARG A 275 12.00 6.53 29.43
N LEU A 276 11.53 5.52 30.15
CA LEU A 276 12.01 5.16 31.48
C LEU A 276 12.33 3.67 31.48
N GLY A 277 13.50 3.30 31.99
CA GLY A 277 13.92 1.92 32.15
C GLY A 277 14.58 1.74 33.49
N LEU A 278 14.40 0.56 34.06
CA LEU A 278 14.98 0.13 35.32
C LEU A 278 15.49 -1.30 35.13
N SER A 279 16.69 -1.56 35.61
CA SER A 279 17.27 -2.90 35.69
C SER A 279 17.89 -3.07 37.06
N TYR A 280 17.51 -4.11 37.78
CA TYR A 280 17.99 -4.38 39.13
C TYR A 280 18.56 -5.78 39.22
N ASP A 281 19.82 -5.87 39.66
CA ASP A 281 20.46 -7.14 40.01
C ASP A 281 19.94 -7.61 41.37
N VAL A 282 19.16 -8.70 41.37
CA VAL A 282 18.39 -9.19 42.52
C VAL A 282 19.25 -9.87 43.59
N PHE A 283 20.43 -10.39 43.23
CA PHE A 283 21.35 -11.02 44.18
C PHE A 283 22.71 -10.32 44.32
N GLY A 284 23.08 -9.46 43.37
CA GLY A 284 24.38 -8.76 43.38
C GLY A 284 25.50 -9.58 42.73
N ASP A 285 25.16 -10.71 42.13
CA ASP A 285 26.06 -11.64 41.43
C ASP A 285 25.85 -11.60 39.91
N ALA A 286 25.06 -10.64 39.41
CA ALA A 286 24.63 -10.50 38.02
C ALA A 286 23.88 -11.71 37.43
N SER A 287 23.53 -12.72 38.24
CA SER A 287 22.85 -13.94 37.77
C SER A 287 21.37 -13.71 37.50
N THR A 288 20.73 -12.76 38.19
CA THR A 288 19.29 -12.51 38.10
C THR A 288 19.00 -11.02 37.97
N ALA A 289 18.39 -10.62 36.86
CA ALA A 289 18.03 -9.24 36.58
C ALA A 289 16.50 -9.09 36.46
N LEU A 290 15.94 -8.20 37.28
CA LEU A 290 14.59 -7.67 37.08
C LEU A 290 14.67 -6.45 36.16
N LYS A 291 13.85 -6.40 35.12
CA LYS A 291 13.83 -5.34 34.11
C LYS A 291 12.42 -4.77 33.97
N VAL A 292 12.29 -3.46 34.06
CA VAL A 292 11.04 -2.75 33.81
C VAL A 292 11.33 -1.61 32.86
N SER A 293 10.54 -1.42 31.82
CA SER A 293 10.65 -0.25 30.96
C SER A 293 9.30 0.24 30.51
N TRP A 294 9.14 1.55 30.48
CA TRP A 294 8.00 2.24 29.92
C TRP A 294 8.47 3.29 28.91
N GLY A 295 7.73 3.48 27.82
CA GLY A 295 7.99 4.59 26.91
C GLY A 295 6.77 4.99 26.09
N ARG A 296 6.70 6.29 25.78
CA ARG A 296 5.80 6.83 24.78
C ARG A 296 6.53 6.89 23.43
N TYR A 297 5.91 6.31 22.41
CA TYR A 297 6.41 6.30 21.04
C TYR A 297 5.38 6.98 20.13
N ASN A 298 5.74 8.13 19.58
CA ASN A 298 4.89 8.84 18.63
C ASN A 298 4.93 8.13 17.27
N ALA A 299 3.81 8.11 16.57
CA ALA A 299 3.66 7.47 15.27
C ALA A 299 4.60 8.09 14.25
N ALA A 300 5.43 7.27 13.58
CA ALA A 300 6.12 7.72 12.39
C ALA A 300 5.06 8.10 11.33
N ASN A 301 5.20 9.28 10.74
CA ASN A 301 4.43 9.64 9.56
C ASN A 301 5.44 10.06 8.51
N THR A 302 5.37 9.38 7.38
CA THR A 302 6.01 9.85 6.18
C THR A 302 5.05 10.86 5.55
N PHE A 303 4.49 10.57 4.39
CA PHE A 303 3.81 11.56 3.55
C PHE A 303 2.29 11.42 3.67
N THR A 304 1.82 10.35 4.29
CA THR A 304 0.44 9.89 4.18
C THR A 304 -0.56 10.88 4.76
N TYR A 305 -0.23 11.60 5.84
CA TYR A 305 -1.13 12.63 6.38
C TYR A 305 -1.27 13.83 5.43
N ALA A 306 -0.14 14.39 4.97
CA ALA A 306 -0.14 15.51 4.04
C ALA A 306 -0.79 15.15 2.69
N GLN A 307 -0.67 13.89 2.25
CA GLN A 307 -1.26 13.38 1.02
C GLN A 307 -2.78 13.45 1.01
N TRP A 308 -3.45 13.30 2.17
CA TRP A 308 -4.91 13.46 2.23
C TRP A 308 -5.33 14.87 1.82
N PHE A 309 -4.51 15.88 2.09
CA PHE A 309 -4.80 17.27 1.78
C PHE A 309 -4.30 17.70 0.40
N ASN A 310 -3.77 16.77 -0.40
CA ASN A 310 -3.33 17.03 -1.76
C ASN A 310 -4.48 16.73 -2.75
N PRO A 311 -5.05 17.75 -3.43
CA PRO A 311 -6.18 17.56 -4.33
C PRO A 311 -5.77 16.95 -5.68
N VAL A 312 -4.47 16.87 -5.98
CA VAL A 312 -3.99 16.33 -7.25
C VAL A 312 -4.07 14.81 -7.22
N SER A 313 -4.84 14.24 -8.14
CA SER A 313 -4.98 12.79 -8.31
C SER A 313 -4.78 12.40 -9.76
N TYR A 314 -4.20 11.22 -9.97
CA TYR A 314 -4.15 10.60 -11.30
C TYR A 314 -5.49 9.93 -11.59
N GLN A 315 -6.14 10.33 -12.68
CA GLN A 315 -7.47 9.90 -13.06
C GLN A 315 -7.46 9.25 -14.44
N ARG A 316 -8.42 8.32 -14.62
CA ARG A 316 -8.59 7.54 -15.85
C ARG A 316 -10.05 7.38 -16.16
N GLU A 317 -10.36 7.36 -17.44
CA GLU A 317 -11.71 7.21 -17.93
C GLU A 317 -11.71 6.36 -19.20
N ASN A 318 -12.70 5.48 -19.34
CA ASN A 318 -12.91 4.74 -20.58
C ASN A 318 -13.90 5.55 -21.42
N ARG A 319 -13.44 6.10 -22.55
CA ARG A 319 -14.30 6.80 -23.49
C ARG A 319 -14.61 5.87 -24.66
N ASN A 320 -15.84 5.95 -25.15
CA ASN A 320 -16.22 5.23 -26.37
C ASN A 320 -15.24 5.60 -27.48
N TRP A 321 -14.77 4.60 -28.21
CA TRP A 321 -13.87 4.80 -29.34
C TRP A 321 -14.58 4.31 -30.60
N LEU A 322 -14.84 5.25 -31.50
CA LEU A 322 -15.66 5.06 -32.69
C LEU A 322 -14.76 4.91 -33.92
N ASP A 323 -14.05 3.79 -33.97
CA ASP A 323 -13.26 3.39 -35.13
C ASP A 323 -14.05 2.38 -35.97
N CYS A 324 -14.21 2.68 -37.26
CA CYS A 324 -14.95 1.81 -38.17
C CYS A 324 -14.13 0.58 -38.54
N ALA A 325 -14.33 -0.49 -37.78
CA ALA A 325 -13.74 -1.78 -38.12
C ALA A 325 -14.31 -2.33 -39.43
N SER A 326 -13.54 -2.23 -40.52
CA SER A 326 -13.77 -2.97 -41.76
C SER A 326 -13.58 -4.50 -41.61
N LEU A 327 -13.35 -5.03 -40.41
CA LEU A 327 -12.95 -6.43 -40.23
C LEU A 327 -14.11 -7.44 -40.12
N ASP A 328 -15.35 -6.99 -39.87
CA ASP A 328 -16.50 -7.90 -39.63
C ASP A 328 -17.81 -7.53 -40.35
N GLY A 329 -17.77 -6.61 -41.32
CA GLY A 329 -18.97 -6.23 -42.09
C GLY A 329 -20.05 -5.47 -41.31
N ARG A 330 -19.74 -4.96 -40.11
CA ARG A 330 -20.59 -3.98 -39.41
C ARG A 330 -20.42 -2.62 -40.06
N ALA A 331 -21.48 -2.06 -40.63
CA ALA A 331 -21.49 -0.72 -41.21
C ALA A 331 -21.10 0.34 -40.15
N CYS A 332 -20.45 1.41 -40.60
CA CYS A 332 -20.16 2.58 -39.78
C CYS A 332 -21.47 3.15 -39.22
N LEU A 333 -21.40 3.77 -38.04
CA LEU A 333 -22.56 4.43 -37.46
C LEU A 333 -23.04 5.52 -38.40
N THR A 334 -24.29 5.44 -38.84
CA THR A 334 -24.90 6.46 -39.68
C THR A 334 -24.89 7.82 -38.96
N GLN A 335 -24.94 8.90 -39.73
CA GLN A 335 -25.12 10.27 -39.21
C GLN A 335 -26.26 10.37 -38.18
N THR A 336 -27.34 9.62 -38.36
CA THR A 336 -28.48 9.55 -37.43
C THR A 336 -28.11 8.87 -36.11
N GLU A 337 -27.32 7.80 -36.14
CA GLU A 337 -26.86 7.09 -34.94
C GLU A 337 -25.83 7.90 -34.15
N LEU A 338 -24.95 8.63 -34.83
CA LEU A 338 -24.01 9.57 -34.21
C LEU A 338 -24.73 10.73 -33.51
N MET A 339 -25.75 11.31 -34.14
CA MET A 339 -26.60 12.34 -33.50
C MET A 339 -27.33 11.81 -32.26
N ALA A 340 -27.83 10.56 -32.32
CA ALA A 340 -28.49 9.93 -31.18
C ALA A 340 -27.54 9.69 -29.99
N MET A 341 -26.24 9.60 -30.25
CA MET A 341 -25.17 9.48 -29.26
C MET A 341 -24.60 10.84 -28.80
N GLY A 342 -25.17 11.96 -29.26
CA GLY A 342 -24.76 13.31 -28.87
C GLY A 342 -23.61 13.92 -29.69
N HIS A 343 -23.26 13.33 -30.83
CA HIS A 343 -22.22 13.84 -31.73
C HIS A 343 -22.82 14.77 -32.79
N ASP A 344 -22.11 15.86 -33.13
CA ASP A 344 -22.49 16.78 -34.22
C ASP A 344 -21.99 16.24 -35.58
N PRO A 345 -22.89 15.85 -36.50
CA PRO A 345 -22.50 15.29 -37.79
C PRO A 345 -22.00 16.33 -38.81
N GLY A 346 -22.29 17.62 -38.63
CA GLY A 346 -21.67 18.66 -39.46
C GLY A 346 -20.15 18.75 -39.24
N ILE A 347 -19.68 18.18 -38.13
CA ILE A 347 -18.30 18.18 -37.70
C ILE A 347 -17.63 16.80 -37.89
N ALA A 348 -18.36 15.70 -37.67
CA ALA A 348 -17.87 14.35 -37.96
C ALA A 348 -17.68 14.06 -39.46
N PHE A 349 -18.41 14.77 -40.33
CA PHE A 349 -18.37 14.59 -41.79
C PHE A 349 -17.84 15.82 -42.56
N GLY A 350 -17.61 16.95 -41.88
CA GLY A 350 -17.23 18.23 -42.47
C GLY A 350 -18.35 18.88 -43.30
N ALA A 351 -18.34 20.22 -43.37
CA ALA A 351 -19.35 21.00 -44.10
C ALA A 351 -19.13 21.07 -45.64
N SER A 352 -18.26 20.23 -46.20
CA SER A 352 -17.89 20.30 -47.62
C SER A 352 -18.42 19.10 -48.40
N THR A 353 -19.34 19.36 -49.32
CA THR A 353 -19.68 18.42 -50.40
C THR A 353 -18.67 18.48 -51.57
N ALA A 354 -17.53 19.17 -51.42
CA ALA A 354 -16.68 19.56 -52.55
C ALA A 354 -15.15 19.57 -52.30
N ASN A 355 -14.63 19.00 -51.20
CA ASN A 355 -13.16 18.93 -50.98
C ASN A 355 -12.66 17.48 -50.98
N GLU A 356 -11.83 17.17 -51.96
CA GLU A 356 -11.31 15.86 -52.36
C GLU A 356 -10.21 15.29 -51.43
N HIS A 357 -10.13 15.73 -50.17
CA HIS A 357 -9.14 15.21 -49.21
C HIS A 357 -9.74 14.43 -48.04
N THR A 358 -11.05 14.19 -48.07
CA THR A 358 -11.76 13.26 -47.17
C THR A 358 -12.69 12.36 -47.98
N VAL A 359 -12.20 11.91 -49.14
CA VAL A 359 -12.91 10.94 -49.98
C VAL A 359 -12.30 9.58 -49.72
N GLY A 360 -13.09 8.72 -49.07
CA GLY A 360 -12.84 7.29 -49.03
C GLY A 360 -12.57 6.75 -50.43
N VAL A 361 -11.83 5.66 -50.49
CA VAL A 361 -11.57 4.92 -51.73
C VAL A 361 -12.87 4.77 -52.53
N GLU A 362 -12.84 5.19 -53.79
CA GLU A 362 -13.98 5.14 -54.70
C GLU A 362 -14.54 3.71 -54.74
N GLY A 363 -15.78 3.53 -54.27
CA GLY A 363 -16.45 2.24 -54.11
C GLY A 363 -16.77 1.81 -52.67
N THR A 364 -16.41 2.61 -51.66
CA THR A 364 -16.69 2.30 -50.25
C THR A 364 -17.85 3.13 -49.67
N VAL A 365 -18.74 2.48 -48.92
CA VAL A 365 -20.05 3.03 -48.46
C VAL A 365 -19.99 3.54 -47.00
N TRP A 366 -18.81 3.91 -46.50
CA TRP A 366 -18.58 4.09 -45.07
C TRP A 366 -18.86 5.52 -44.59
N ASN A 367 -20.09 5.75 -44.12
CA ASN A 367 -20.46 6.94 -43.35
C ASN A 367 -20.33 6.66 -41.84
N GLY A 368 -19.35 7.25 -41.15
CA GLY A 368 -19.46 7.58 -39.72
C GLY A 368 -18.71 6.76 -38.67
N GLY A 369 -17.43 6.49 -38.94
CA GLY A 369 -16.39 6.21 -37.95
C GLY A 369 -15.06 6.24 -38.71
N THR A 370 -14.11 6.98 -38.16
CA THR A 370 -13.60 8.12 -38.94
C THR A 370 -12.46 7.85 -39.91
N ASN A 371 -11.82 6.68 -39.88
CA ASN A 371 -10.96 6.24 -40.99
C ASN A 371 -10.64 4.72 -41.02
N GLY A 372 -10.99 3.94 -39.99
CA GLY A 372 -10.74 2.48 -39.97
C GLY A 372 -9.27 2.10 -39.76
N ASP A 373 -8.45 3.02 -39.24
CA ASP A 373 -7.00 2.84 -39.18
C ASP A 373 -6.53 2.04 -37.96
N GLY A 374 -7.40 1.78 -36.97
CA GLY A 374 -7.04 1.07 -35.75
C GLY A 374 -6.27 1.93 -34.73
N PHE A 375 -6.40 3.26 -34.76
CA PHE A 375 -5.71 4.16 -33.82
C PHE A 375 -6.60 5.27 -33.27
N ALA A 376 -6.80 5.28 -31.94
CA ALA A 376 -7.65 6.27 -31.28
C ALA A 376 -7.15 7.73 -31.43
N GLN A 377 -7.80 8.50 -32.31
CA GLN A 377 -7.57 9.93 -32.53
C GLN A 377 -8.63 10.80 -31.86
N ASP A 378 -8.34 12.11 -31.75
CA ASP A 378 -9.15 13.07 -30.99
C ASP A 378 -10.61 13.16 -31.44
N TRP A 379 -10.87 13.03 -32.74
CA TRP A 379 -12.21 13.07 -33.32
C TRP A 379 -12.96 11.72 -33.24
N GLU A 380 -12.29 10.63 -32.87
CA GLU A 380 -12.90 9.30 -32.75
C GLU A 380 -13.27 8.93 -31.31
N ILE A 381 -12.78 9.71 -30.34
CA ILE A 381 -12.99 9.48 -28.92
C ILE A 381 -14.23 10.27 -28.50
N GLY A 382 -15.17 9.57 -27.86
CA GLY A 382 -16.42 10.12 -27.36
C GLY A 382 -16.25 11.20 -26.28
N PRO A 383 -17.35 11.87 -25.91
CA PRO A 383 -17.35 12.88 -24.84
C PRO A 383 -16.92 12.31 -23.47
N PRO A 384 -16.61 13.15 -22.47
CA PRO A 384 -16.28 12.69 -21.13
C PRO A 384 -17.54 12.04 -20.53
N LEU A 385 -17.38 10.88 -19.91
CA LEU A 385 -18.46 10.23 -19.15
C LEU A 385 -18.65 10.91 -17.79
N ARG A 386 -17.58 11.53 -17.26
CA ARG A 386 -17.54 12.25 -15.99
C ARG A 386 -17.30 13.74 -16.21
N ALA A 387 -18.22 14.56 -15.70
CA ALA A 387 -18.09 16.02 -15.73
C ALA A 387 -16.89 16.54 -14.93
N ASP A 388 -16.41 15.77 -13.95
CA ASP A 388 -15.29 16.10 -13.07
C ASP A 388 -13.96 15.44 -13.50
N PHE A 389 -13.89 14.83 -14.69
CA PHE A 389 -12.66 14.19 -15.16
C PHE A 389 -11.50 15.19 -15.25
N GLY A 390 -10.40 14.86 -14.59
CA GLY A 390 -9.24 15.74 -14.47
C GLY A 390 -9.42 16.87 -13.46
N GLY A 391 -10.56 16.95 -12.77
CA GLY A 391 -10.82 17.87 -11.67
C GLY A 391 -9.94 17.59 -10.45
N LEU A 392 -9.69 18.65 -9.67
CA LEU A 392 -9.11 18.54 -8.35
C LEU A 392 -10.05 17.75 -7.42
N ALA A 393 -9.50 16.73 -6.75
CA ALA A 393 -10.26 15.94 -5.79
C ALA A 393 -10.65 16.79 -4.58
N SER A 394 -11.82 16.52 -4.01
CA SER A 394 -12.21 17.06 -2.71
C SER A 394 -11.26 16.53 -1.64
N THR A 395 -10.53 17.43 -1.00
CA THR A 395 -9.66 17.09 0.14
C THR A 395 -10.38 17.35 1.45
N PRO A 396 -10.16 16.54 2.49
CA PRO A 396 -10.65 16.85 3.81
C PRO A 396 -10.13 18.20 4.34
N VAL A 397 -10.78 18.65 5.41
CA VAL A 397 -10.27 19.72 6.27
C VAL A 397 -9.80 19.13 7.59
N GLU A 398 -8.80 19.77 8.21
CA GLU A 398 -8.41 19.42 9.58
C GLU A 398 -9.48 19.94 10.55
N HIS A 399 -9.73 19.21 11.64
CA HIS A 399 -10.62 19.68 12.68
C HIS A 399 -10.17 21.05 13.20
N PRO A 400 -11.07 22.02 13.45
CA PRO A 400 -10.69 23.37 13.89
C PRO A 400 -9.83 23.41 15.16
N ASP A 401 -10.01 22.44 16.05
CA ASP A 401 -9.24 22.30 17.30
C ASP A 401 -7.82 21.72 17.09
N GLY A 402 -7.49 21.36 15.84
CA GLY A 402 -6.26 20.67 15.47
C GLY A 402 -6.37 19.15 15.61
N VAL A 403 -5.33 18.45 15.13
CA VAL A 403 -5.19 17.01 15.25
C VAL A 403 -3.89 16.69 15.96
N GLU A 404 -3.97 15.92 17.03
CA GLU A 404 -2.82 15.43 17.78
C GLU A 404 -2.18 14.22 17.10
N ARG A 405 -0.88 14.02 17.33
CA ARG A 405 -0.15 12.89 16.77
C ARG A 405 -0.47 11.62 17.52
N ASN A 406 -0.92 10.60 16.79
CA ASN A 406 -1.08 9.25 17.33
C ASN A 406 0.22 8.78 18.03
N TRP A 407 0.08 8.13 19.18
CA TRP A 407 1.20 7.55 19.92
C TRP A 407 0.80 6.26 20.64
N VAL A 408 1.81 5.47 20.98
CA VAL A 408 1.66 4.25 21.76
C VAL A 408 2.43 4.33 23.07
N SER A 409 1.78 3.91 24.16
CA SER A 409 2.41 3.61 25.45
C SER A 409 2.88 2.17 25.41
N VAL A 410 4.16 1.90 25.71
CA VAL A 410 4.71 0.54 25.76
C VAL A 410 5.30 0.29 27.14
N LEU A 411 4.74 -0.68 27.87
CA LEU A 411 5.27 -1.19 29.13
C LEU A 411 5.83 -2.59 28.92
N ASN A 412 7.02 -2.85 29.44
CA ASN A 412 7.63 -4.16 29.51
C ASN A 412 8.08 -4.43 30.95
N VAL A 413 7.73 -5.62 31.47
CA VAL A 413 8.18 -6.11 32.76
C VAL A 413 8.73 -7.52 32.55
N GLY A 414 9.98 -7.74 32.93
CA GLY A 414 10.62 -9.03 32.71
C GLY A 414 11.65 -9.40 33.77
N VAL A 415 11.89 -10.70 33.89
CA VAL A 415 12.95 -11.28 34.70
C VAL A 415 13.81 -12.14 33.81
N GLN A 416 15.13 -12.03 33.98
CA GLN A 416 16.11 -12.87 33.33
C GLN A 416 17.01 -13.49 34.39
N ARG A 417 17.30 -14.78 34.24
CA ARG A 417 18.16 -15.50 35.17
C ARG A 417 19.08 -16.49 34.45
N GLU A 418 20.35 -16.49 34.83
CA GLU A 418 21.23 -17.65 34.66
C GLU A 418 20.88 -18.70 35.72
N LEU A 419 20.39 -19.86 35.28
CA LEU A 419 19.98 -20.93 36.19
C LEU A 419 21.16 -21.81 36.60
N PHE A 420 22.08 -22.03 35.66
CA PHE A 420 23.35 -22.72 35.84
C PHE A 420 24.27 -22.34 34.68
N GLU A 421 25.57 -22.64 34.80
CA GLU A 421 26.57 -22.24 33.82
C GLU A 421 26.16 -22.65 32.40
N GLY A 422 26.11 -21.65 31.50
CA GLY A 422 25.73 -21.85 30.12
C GLY A 422 24.23 -21.91 29.85
N PHE A 423 23.35 -21.92 30.86
CA PHE A 423 21.89 -21.90 30.67
C PHE A 423 21.25 -20.67 31.32
N SER A 424 20.59 -19.86 30.49
CA SER A 424 19.80 -18.72 30.93
C SER A 424 18.37 -18.82 30.43
N ALA A 425 17.43 -18.31 31.22
CA ALA A 425 16.03 -18.20 30.88
C ALA A 425 15.50 -16.79 31.19
N SER A 426 14.48 -16.37 30.45
CA SER A 426 13.79 -15.10 30.68
C SER A 426 12.29 -15.26 30.54
N PHE A 427 11.56 -14.41 31.24
CA PHE A 427 10.13 -14.19 31.07
C PHE A 427 9.90 -12.68 30.95
N ASN A 428 9.10 -12.24 29.98
CA ASN A 428 8.73 -10.85 29.77
C ASN A 428 7.21 -10.75 29.55
N TRP A 429 6.61 -9.71 30.11
CA TRP A 429 5.25 -9.29 29.81
C TRP A 429 5.28 -7.91 29.17
N TYR A 430 4.63 -7.79 28.02
CA TYR A 430 4.49 -6.58 27.24
C TYR A 430 3.04 -6.12 27.27
N ARG A 431 2.83 -4.83 27.52
CA ARG A 431 1.56 -4.14 27.32
C ARG A 431 1.76 -2.95 26.41
N ARG A 432 0.90 -2.80 25.40
CA ARG A 432 0.86 -1.61 24.56
C ARG A 432 -0.56 -1.07 24.46
N ASP A 433 -0.70 0.23 24.67
CA ASP A 433 -1.96 0.97 24.57
C ASP A 433 -1.80 2.10 23.54
N THR A 434 -2.76 2.25 22.64
CA THR A 434 -2.74 3.26 21.55
C THR A 434 -3.65 4.45 21.85
N TYR A 435 -3.19 5.66 21.54
CA TYR A 435 -3.87 6.92 21.85
C TYR A 435 -3.90 7.87 20.65
N ASP A 436 -4.82 8.84 20.68
CA ASP A 436 -4.95 9.95 19.73
C ASP A 436 -4.92 9.49 18.27
N SER A 437 -5.55 8.35 17.99
CA SER A 437 -5.61 7.82 16.64
C SER A 437 -6.36 8.77 15.72
N VAL A 438 -5.88 8.92 14.49
CA VAL A 438 -6.47 9.85 13.52
C VAL A 438 -7.53 9.12 12.70
N LEU A 439 -8.71 9.71 12.53
CA LEU A 439 -9.74 9.25 11.60
C LEU A 439 -10.20 10.35 10.64
N ARG A 440 -10.82 9.90 9.54
CA ARG A 440 -11.60 10.75 8.64
C ARG A 440 -13.09 10.53 8.91
N VAL A 441 -13.84 11.61 9.11
CA VAL A 441 -15.28 11.60 9.31
C VAL A 441 -15.92 12.35 8.17
N ASN A 442 -16.88 11.73 7.48
CA ASN A 442 -17.77 12.47 6.60
C ASN A 442 -18.85 13.13 7.47
N ARG A 443 -18.90 14.46 7.54
CA ARG A 443 -19.95 15.18 8.27
C ARG A 443 -21.21 15.39 7.44
N ALA A 444 -21.14 15.16 6.13
CA ALA A 444 -22.28 15.32 5.23
C ALA A 444 -23.29 14.17 5.36
N LEU A 445 -22.86 13.04 5.91
CA LEU A 445 -23.69 11.87 6.16
C LEU A 445 -23.71 11.55 7.66
N GLY A 446 -24.86 11.11 8.13
CA GLY A 446 -25.06 10.54 9.46
C GLY A 446 -25.90 9.28 9.40
N PHE A 447 -26.09 8.65 10.54
CA PHE A 447 -26.88 7.42 10.65
C PHE A 447 -28.35 7.55 10.20
N ASN A 448 -28.90 8.77 10.17
CA ASN A 448 -30.26 9.01 9.68
C ASN A 448 -30.39 8.94 8.15
N ASP A 449 -29.27 9.01 7.43
CA ASP A 449 -29.23 8.93 5.96
C ASP A 449 -29.25 7.48 5.46
N TYR A 450 -29.36 6.51 6.36
CA TYR A 450 -29.38 5.09 6.07
C TYR A 450 -30.68 4.44 6.54
N THR A 451 -31.23 3.58 5.70
CA THR A 451 -32.32 2.69 6.07
C THR A 451 -31.74 1.29 6.30
N GLY A 452 -31.89 0.79 7.52
CA GLY A 452 -31.41 -0.54 7.91
C GLY A 452 -32.45 -1.63 7.69
N PHE A 453 -31.98 -2.87 7.56
CA PHE A 453 -32.76 -4.09 7.68
C PHE A 453 -31.92 -5.18 8.34
N VAL A 454 -32.60 -6.21 8.85
CA VAL A 454 -31.95 -7.42 9.37
C VAL A 454 -32.14 -8.52 8.33
N MET A 455 -31.07 -9.22 7.97
CA MET A 455 -31.13 -10.39 7.11
C MET A 455 -30.48 -11.60 7.77
N ASP A 456 -30.86 -12.79 7.32
CA ASP A 456 -30.23 -14.02 7.75
C ASP A 456 -28.75 -14.03 7.32
N ASN A 457 -27.87 -14.42 8.22
CA ASN A 457 -26.45 -14.51 7.94
C ASN A 457 -26.20 -15.68 6.98
N PRO A 458 -25.69 -15.44 5.76
CA PRO A 458 -25.44 -16.52 4.80
C PRO A 458 -24.48 -17.59 5.36
N CYS A 459 -23.52 -17.19 6.20
CA CYS A 459 -22.61 -18.12 6.87
C CYS A 459 -23.30 -19.02 7.91
N ALA A 460 -24.42 -18.60 8.50
CA ALA A 460 -25.20 -19.42 9.42
C ALA A 460 -26.09 -20.41 8.68
N ALA A 461 -26.66 -19.99 7.54
CA ALA A 461 -27.54 -20.81 6.72
C ALA A 461 -26.78 -21.89 5.92
N ASP A 462 -25.61 -21.55 5.39
CA ASP A 462 -24.77 -22.47 4.62
C ASP A 462 -23.29 -22.32 5.01
N PRO A 463 -22.89 -22.95 6.13
CA PRO A 463 -21.54 -22.81 6.65
C PRO A 463 -20.49 -23.49 5.74
N ASN A 464 -20.85 -24.55 5.01
CA ASN A 464 -19.90 -25.48 4.39
C ASN A 464 -19.60 -25.14 2.93
N ARG A 465 -18.70 -24.17 2.71
CA ARG A 465 -18.36 -23.65 1.37
C ARG A 465 -16.93 -23.97 0.89
N GLY A 466 -16.26 -24.96 1.48
CA GLY A 466 -14.90 -25.36 1.11
C GLY A 466 -14.06 -25.77 2.33
N PHE A 467 -12.74 -25.65 2.23
CA PHE A 467 -11.81 -25.94 3.33
C PHE A 467 -11.98 -24.96 4.50
N LEU A 468 -12.19 -23.67 4.19
CA LEU A 468 -12.51 -22.64 5.16
C LEU A 468 -14.04 -22.47 5.22
N SER A 469 -14.70 -23.27 6.05
CA SER A 469 -16.14 -23.18 6.35
C SER A 469 -16.37 -22.11 7.42
N CYS A 470 -17.53 -21.43 7.39
CA CYS A 470 -17.84 -20.38 8.38
C CYS A 470 -17.88 -20.89 9.83
N ASN A 471 -17.94 -22.21 10.03
CA ASN A 471 -17.95 -22.87 11.34
C ASN A 471 -16.76 -23.84 11.54
N SER A 472 -15.71 -23.77 10.71
CA SER A 472 -14.60 -24.75 10.80
C SER A 472 -13.79 -24.65 12.10
N SER A 473 -13.87 -23.51 12.79
CA SER A 473 -13.16 -23.21 14.04
C SER A 473 -14.04 -23.27 15.30
N GLY A 474 -15.35 -23.54 15.16
CA GLY A 474 -16.30 -23.51 16.28
C GLY A 474 -16.51 -22.11 16.89
N GLY A 475 -16.08 -21.06 16.18
CA GLY A 475 -16.26 -19.68 16.58
C GLY A 475 -17.72 -19.21 16.48
N LEU A 476 -17.95 -17.98 16.94
CA LEU A 476 -19.29 -17.39 16.95
C LEU A 476 -19.78 -17.07 15.52
N VAL A 477 -20.88 -17.70 15.12
CA VAL A 477 -21.59 -17.42 13.87
C VAL A 477 -22.96 -16.83 14.19
N PRO A 478 -23.15 -15.51 14.08
CA PRO A 478 -24.46 -14.89 14.31
C PRO A 478 -25.50 -15.41 13.33
N ALA A 479 -26.72 -15.72 13.78
CA ALA A 479 -27.79 -16.20 12.90
C ALA A 479 -28.27 -15.12 11.91
N GLN A 480 -28.23 -13.85 12.35
CA GLN A 480 -28.68 -12.70 11.59
C GLN A 480 -27.64 -11.58 11.67
N ILE A 481 -27.65 -10.72 10.67
CA ILE A 481 -26.80 -9.53 10.58
C ILE A 481 -27.65 -8.32 10.18
N SER A 482 -27.19 -7.14 10.60
CA SER A 482 -27.86 -5.88 10.30
C SER A 482 -27.12 -5.16 9.19
N VAL A 483 -27.85 -4.79 8.16
CA VAL A 483 -27.32 -4.17 6.94
C VAL A 483 -28.01 -2.84 6.73
N PHE A 484 -27.26 -1.84 6.32
CA PHE A 484 -27.76 -0.48 6.09
C PHE A 484 -27.51 -0.06 4.66
N ASN A 485 -28.57 0.39 3.99
CA ASN A 485 -28.50 0.94 2.65
C ASN A 485 -28.66 2.46 2.72
N LEU A 486 -27.76 3.20 2.08
CA LEU A 486 -27.86 4.65 1.96
C LEU A 486 -29.19 5.05 1.30
N ASN A 487 -29.88 6.04 1.83
CA ASN A 487 -31.15 6.47 1.26
C ASN A 487 -30.93 7.12 -0.12
N PRO A 488 -31.86 6.95 -1.09
CA PRO A 488 -31.73 7.57 -2.40
C PRO A 488 -31.59 9.09 -2.36
N GLU A 489 -32.19 9.77 -1.37
CA GLU A 489 -32.03 11.21 -1.15
C GLU A 489 -30.61 11.62 -0.74
N ALA A 490 -29.85 10.72 -0.11
CA ALA A 490 -28.49 10.94 0.34
C ALA A 490 -27.44 10.54 -0.71
N ALA A 491 -27.81 9.74 -1.71
CA ALA A 491 -26.92 9.18 -2.74
C ALA A 491 -26.29 10.21 -3.70
N GLY A 492 -26.53 11.50 -3.51
CA GLY A 492 -25.91 12.61 -4.24
C GLY A 492 -25.40 13.75 -3.35
N ILE A 493 -25.42 13.58 -2.03
CA ILE A 493 -24.84 14.57 -1.11
C ILE A 493 -23.33 14.60 -1.33
N GLN A 494 -22.78 15.82 -1.47
CA GLN A 494 -21.35 16.00 -1.59
C GLN A 494 -20.67 15.74 -0.23
N ASP A 495 -19.67 14.87 -0.23
CA ASP A 495 -18.89 14.54 0.96
C ASP A 495 -18.26 15.78 1.61
N ASP A 496 -18.29 15.83 2.94
CA ASP A 496 -17.58 16.80 3.78
C ASP A 496 -16.66 16.07 4.76
N TRP A 497 -15.48 15.68 4.26
CA TRP A 497 -14.51 14.94 5.04
C TRP A 497 -13.74 15.85 6.02
N VAL A 498 -13.69 15.46 7.29
CA VAL A 498 -12.85 16.08 8.33
C VAL A 498 -11.88 15.07 8.89
N VAL A 499 -10.62 15.49 9.07
CA VAL A 499 -9.61 14.72 9.80
C VAL A 499 -9.63 15.17 11.26
N GLN A 500 -9.81 14.21 12.17
CA GLN A 500 -9.86 14.45 13.62
C GLN A 500 -9.25 13.28 14.40
N ASN A 501 -8.92 13.48 15.68
CA ASN A 501 -8.60 12.36 16.57
C ASN A 501 -9.86 11.60 16.96
N THR A 502 -9.69 10.32 17.33
CA THR A 502 -10.76 9.49 17.87
C THR A 502 -11.30 10.14 19.15
N PRO A 503 -12.62 10.28 19.33
CA PRO A 503 -13.19 10.79 20.57
C PRO A 503 -12.70 9.98 21.77
N THR A 504 -12.24 10.64 22.82
CA THR A 504 -11.87 9.96 24.08
C THR A 504 -13.11 9.33 24.72
N GLY A 505 -13.11 8.01 24.93
CA GLY A 505 -14.24 7.31 25.56
C GLY A 505 -14.32 5.82 25.17
N ASP A 506 -15.48 5.21 25.41
CA ASP A 506 -15.70 3.76 25.25
C ASP A 506 -15.72 3.27 23.79
N ASN A 507 -15.69 4.18 22.81
CA ASN A 507 -15.81 3.88 21.39
C ASN A 507 -14.48 3.55 20.71
N PHE A 508 -13.34 3.84 21.34
CA PHE A 508 -12.03 3.55 20.78
C PHE A 508 -11.06 3.03 21.84
N SER A 509 -10.44 1.88 21.58
CA SER A 509 -9.36 1.33 22.39
C SER A 509 -8.52 0.36 21.56
N GLU A 510 -7.21 0.34 21.74
CA GLU A 510 -6.38 -0.76 21.23
C GLU A 510 -5.37 -1.15 22.30
N VAL A 511 -5.45 -2.40 22.74
CA VAL A 511 -4.67 -2.93 23.85
C VAL A 511 -4.03 -4.25 23.44
N TYR A 512 -2.72 -4.25 23.35
CA TYR A 512 -1.92 -5.44 23.12
C TYR A 512 -1.34 -5.97 24.44
N ASN A 513 -1.41 -7.29 24.63
CA ASN A 513 -0.75 -8.02 25.69
C ASN A 513 0.08 -9.15 25.09
N GLY A 514 1.36 -9.20 25.42
CA GLY A 514 2.28 -10.25 25.01
C GLY A 514 3.00 -10.84 26.21
N PHE A 515 3.18 -12.15 26.22
CA PHE A 515 4.03 -12.88 27.15
C PHE A 515 5.10 -13.58 26.34
N GLU A 516 6.35 -13.46 26.74
CA GLU A 516 7.47 -14.08 26.07
C GLU A 516 8.32 -14.81 27.11
N THR A 517 8.53 -16.11 26.89
CA THR A 517 9.60 -16.84 27.56
C THR A 517 10.67 -17.20 26.55
N GLY A 518 11.91 -17.10 26.98
CA GLY A 518 13.07 -17.44 26.17
C GLY A 518 14.09 -18.20 26.99
N PHE A 519 14.88 -19.03 26.32
CA PHE A 519 16.05 -19.64 26.93
C PHE A 519 17.21 -19.70 25.94
N ASN A 520 18.42 -19.64 26.49
CA ASN A 520 19.66 -19.84 25.76
C ASN A 520 20.52 -20.81 26.54
N ALA A 521 20.94 -21.88 25.87
CA ALA A 521 21.78 -22.93 26.40
C ALA A 521 23.06 -23.08 25.55
N ARG A 522 24.21 -22.93 26.19
CA ARG A 522 25.53 -23.31 25.70
C ARG A 522 25.89 -24.61 26.39
N LEU A 523 25.86 -25.69 25.61
CA LEU A 523 26.11 -27.05 26.08
C LEU A 523 27.58 -27.44 25.81
N PRO A 524 28.09 -28.50 26.43
CA PRO A 524 29.44 -28.99 26.19
C PRO A 524 29.74 -29.23 24.70
N ASN A 525 31.03 -29.25 24.38
CA ASN A 525 31.56 -29.47 23.03
C ASN A 525 31.17 -28.40 21.99
N GLY A 526 30.77 -27.20 22.41
CA GLY A 526 30.39 -26.11 21.50
C GLY A 526 28.98 -26.23 20.94
N SER A 527 28.16 -27.11 21.50
CA SER A 527 26.74 -27.25 21.16
C SER A 527 25.96 -26.04 21.69
N THR A 528 24.97 -25.57 20.93
CA THR A 528 24.09 -24.48 21.38
C THR A 528 22.63 -24.82 21.09
N LEU A 529 21.75 -24.48 22.01
CA LEU A 529 20.31 -24.62 21.87
C LEU A 529 19.65 -23.35 22.41
N PHE A 530 18.73 -22.78 21.66
CA PHE A 530 17.94 -21.64 22.10
C PHE A 530 16.53 -21.78 21.58
N GLY A 531 15.60 -21.14 22.28
CA GLY A 531 14.22 -21.17 21.90
C GLY A 531 13.40 -20.21 22.74
N GLY A 532 12.15 -20.07 22.34
CA GLY A 532 11.21 -19.22 23.04
C GLY A 532 9.79 -19.59 22.71
N TRP A 533 8.93 -19.16 23.61
CA TRP A 533 7.48 -19.23 23.47
C TRP A 533 6.93 -17.82 23.62
N VAL A 534 6.13 -17.41 22.65
CA VAL A 534 5.43 -16.14 22.67
C VAL A 534 3.94 -16.43 22.72
N MET A 535 3.24 -15.75 23.61
CA MET A 535 1.79 -15.77 23.69
C MET A 535 1.28 -14.34 23.62
N GLU A 536 0.52 -14.00 22.57
CA GLU A 536 0.11 -12.63 22.30
C GLU A 536 -1.39 -12.50 22.03
N ARG A 537 -1.93 -11.32 22.34
CA ARG A 537 -3.32 -10.95 22.07
C ARG A 537 -3.42 -9.45 21.89
N ASN A 538 -4.06 -9.02 20.80
CA ASN A 538 -4.45 -7.63 20.59
C ASN A 538 -5.97 -7.52 20.64
N ILE A 539 -6.50 -6.57 21.43
CA ILE A 539 -7.92 -6.29 21.54
C ILE A 539 -8.15 -4.87 21.05
N PHE A 540 -9.06 -4.71 20.09
CA PHE A 540 -9.44 -3.40 19.56
C PHE A 540 -10.93 -3.15 19.81
N VAL A 541 -11.26 -1.89 20.07
CA VAL A 541 -12.59 -1.30 20.04
C VAL A 541 -12.54 -0.14 19.04
N ARG A 542 -13.48 -0.11 18.09
CA ARG A 542 -13.50 0.82 16.95
C ARG A 542 -14.92 1.25 16.57
N CYS A 543 -15.72 1.62 17.56
CA CYS A 543 -17.10 2.08 17.39
C CYS A 543 -17.19 3.61 17.25
N ASP A 544 -16.17 4.24 16.67
CA ASP A 544 -15.97 5.69 16.62
C ASP A 544 -16.33 6.32 15.26
N ILE A 545 -17.03 5.57 14.39
CA ILE A 545 -17.43 6.00 13.04
C ILE A 545 -18.90 6.45 13.05
N PRO A 546 -19.20 7.77 12.88
CA PRO A 546 -20.56 8.29 13.04
C PRO A 546 -21.38 8.42 11.74
N HIS A 547 -20.80 8.09 10.58
CA HIS A 547 -21.37 8.41 9.26
C HIS A 547 -21.64 7.19 8.37
N ASP A 548 -21.31 5.99 8.84
CA ASP A 548 -21.61 4.73 8.16
C ASP A 548 -21.92 3.66 9.22
N PRO A 549 -23.19 3.30 9.44
CA PRO A 549 -23.58 2.33 10.45
C PRO A 549 -23.11 0.90 10.13
N ASN A 550 -22.82 0.57 8.86
CA ASN A 550 -22.24 -0.74 8.53
C ASN A 550 -20.84 -0.91 9.14
N ARG A 551 -20.13 0.20 9.44
CA ARG A 551 -18.82 0.18 10.09
C ARG A 551 -18.89 -0.16 11.57
N LEU A 552 -20.08 -0.16 12.17
CA LEU A 552 -20.24 -0.52 13.57
C LEU A 552 -20.26 -2.03 13.79
N MET A 553 -20.51 -2.87 12.79
CA MET A 553 -20.56 -4.33 13.01
C MET A 553 -19.26 -4.89 13.59
N PHE A 554 -19.40 -5.67 14.66
CA PHE A 554 -18.31 -6.28 15.43
C PHE A 554 -17.23 -5.30 15.91
N CYS A 555 -17.56 -4.01 16.06
CA CYS A 555 -16.63 -2.98 16.48
C CYS A 555 -16.18 -3.11 17.95
N ASP A 556 -16.89 -3.88 18.79
CA ASP A 556 -16.53 -4.14 20.19
C ASP A 556 -16.59 -5.64 20.57
N PRO A 557 -15.45 -6.28 20.89
CA PRO A 557 -15.42 -7.67 21.33
C PRO A 557 -16.10 -7.92 22.68
N ARG A 558 -16.29 -6.89 23.51
CA ARG A 558 -16.98 -7.02 24.81
C ARG A 558 -18.49 -7.25 24.66
N GLY A 559 -19.01 -7.12 23.45
CA GLY A 559 -20.43 -7.18 23.14
C GLY A 559 -21.09 -5.82 23.35
N ARG A 560 -21.91 -5.43 22.38
CA ARG A 560 -22.57 -4.13 22.34
C ARG A 560 -23.80 -4.22 21.44
N THR A 561 -24.84 -3.47 21.79
CA THR A 561 -26.00 -3.29 20.91
C THR A 561 -26.19 -1.80 20.67
N ASP A 562 -26.00 -1.36 19.43
CA ASP A 562 -26.35 -0.01 19.00
C ASP A 562 -27.71 -0.02 18.28
N MET A 563 -28.47 1.07 18.35
CA MET A 563 -29.73 1.23 17.62
C MET A 563 -29.58 2.33 16.59
N VAL A 564 -29.72 1.98 15.30
CA VAL A 564 -29.64 2.93 14.19
C VAL A 564 -30.92 2.87 13.39
N GLY A 565 -31.68 3.98 13.32
CA GLY A 565 -32.95 4.01 12.57
C GLY A 565 -33.98 2.97 13.02
N GLY A 566 -33.95 2.56 14.30
CA GLY A 566 -34.82 1.49 14.83
C GLY A 566 -34.32 0.07 14.56
N VAL A 567 -33.19 -0.10 13.85
CA VAL A 567 -32.58 -1.39 13.56
C VAL A 567 -31.44 -1.66 14.55
N PRO A 568 -31.46 -2.80 15.27
CA PRO A 568 -30.41 -3.13 16.22
C PRO A 568 -29.15 -3.60 15.48
N ILE A 569 -27.99 -3.09 15.85
CA ILE A 569 -26.67 -3.63 15.51
C ILE A 569 -26.21 -4.44 16.71
N THR A 570 -26.76 -5.64 16.85
CA THR A 570 -26.45 -6.52 17.98
C THR A 570 -25.14 -7.25 17.74
N GLN A 571 -24.15 -6.99 18.59
CA GLN A 571 -22.86 -7.66 18.60
C GLN A 571 -22.79 -8.50 19.87
N PRO A 572 -22.95 -9.83 19.77
CA PRO A 572 -22.71 -10.69 20.92
C PRO A 572 -21.25 -10.56 21.37
N ALA A 573 -21.02 -10.67 22.68
CA ALA A 573 -19.65 -10.70 23.20
C ALA A 573 -18.88 -11.88 22.60
N TYR A 574 -17.67 -11.62 22.13
CA TYR A 574 -16.80 -12.63 21.53
C TYR A 574 -15.38 -12.49 22.06
N THR A 575 -14.65 -13.60 22.10
CA THR A 575 -13.28 -13.61 22.63
C THR A 575 -12.27 -13.67 21.50
N ILE A 576 -11.30 -12.76 21.54
CA ILE A 576 -10.09 -12.87 20.72
C ILE A 576 -9.12 -13.79 21.48
N PRO A 577 -8.74 -14.96 20.92
CA PRO A 577 -7.88 -15.91 21.62
C PRO A 577 -6.45 -15.38 21.74
N PHE A 578 -5.72 -15.88 22.73
CA PHE A 578 -4.26 -15.75 22.75
C PHE A 578 -3.64 -16.66 21.69
N LEU A 579 -2.77 -16.10 20.89
CA LEU A 579 -2.04 -16.80 19.85
C LEU A 579 -0.69 -17.20 20.39
N GLN A 580 -0.24 -18.39 20.02
CA GLN A 580 0.95 -18.99 20.59
C GLN A 580 1.92 -19.33 19.48
N GLU A 581 3.13 -18.83 19.62
CA GLU A 581 4.26 -19.15 18.77
C GLU A 581 5.32 -19.88 19.62
N PHE A 582 5.88 -20.96 19.08
CA PHE A 582 7.02 -21.63 19.68
C PHE A 582 8.13 -21.78 18.64
N LYS A 583 9.35 -21.43 19.03
CA LYS A 583 10.54 -21.56 18.20
C LYS A 583 11.64 -22.22 19.00
N ILE A 584 12.32 -23.16 18.38
CA ILE A 584 13.52 -23.78 18.94
C ILE A 584 14.53 -23.99 17.84
N SER A 585 15.80 -23.74 18.12
CA SER A 585 16.88 -23.91 17.17
C SER A 585 18.16 -24.27 17.89
N GLY A 586 18.98 -25.08 17.25
CA GLY A 586 20.24 -25.50 17.84
C GLY A 586 21.20 -26.06 16.82
N ASN A 587 22.45 -26.15 17.25
CA ASN A 587 23.50 -26.85 16.53
C ASN A 587 24.28 -27.73 17.51
N PHE A 588 24.71 -28.87 17.00
CA PHE A 588 25.38 -29.93 17.71
C PHE A 588 26.56 -30.40 16.86
N PRO A 589 27.80 -30.00 17.19
CA PRO A 589 28.98 -30.63 16.61
C PRO A 589 29.06 -32.09 17.04
N LEU A 590 29.38 -32.94 16.08
CA LEU A 590 29.57 -34.37 16.26
C LEU A 590 31.03 -34.74 15.92
N PRO A 591 31.54 -35.88 16.43
CA PRO A 591 32.85 -36.38 16.07
C PRO A 591 33.04 -36.52 14.56
N GLY A 592 34.28 -36.35 14.07
CA GLY A 592 34.61 -36.51 12.64
C GLY A 592 34.30 -35.30 11.76
N GLY A 593 34.17 -34.10 12.35
CA GLY A 593 33.93 -32.85 11.62
C GLY A 593 32.48 -32.68 11.15
N PHE A 594 31.55 -33.48 11.69
CA PHE A 594 30.13 -33.38 11.41
C PHE A 594 29.46 -32.32 12.30
N TRP A 595 28.44 -31.69 11.75
CA TRP A 595 27.57 -30.74 12.42
C TRP A 595 26.14 -31.08 12.07
N ILE A 596 25.28 -31.18 13.07
CA ILE A 596 23.84 -31.22 12.87
C ILE A 596 23.28 -29.93 13.43
N SER A 597 22.47 -29.23 12.64
CA SER A 597 21.68 -28.11 13.13
C SER A 597 20.23 -28.29 12.74
N GLY A 598 19.33 -27.86 13.61
CA GLY A 598 17.91 -27.94 13.35
C GLY A 598 17.20 -26.70 13.86
N SER A 599 16.10 -26.39 13.21
CA SER A 599 15.14 -25.40 13.70
C SER A 599 13.74 -25.97 13.57
N ALA A 600 12.92 -25.74 14.59
CA ALA A 600 11.50 -26.04 14.55
C ALA A 600 10.74 -24.76 14.92
N GLN A 601 9.80 -24.40 14.07
CA GLN A 601 8.97 -23.22 14.20
C GLN A 601 7.50 -23.66 14.14
N PHE A 602 6.77 -23.27 15.17
CA PHE A 602 5.34 -23.56 15.34
C PHE A 602 4.66 -22.22 15.46
N TYR A 603 4.11 -21.74 14.35
CA TYR A 603 3.37 -20.49 14.31
C TYR A 603 1.90 -20.76 14.59
N PRO A 604 1.20 -19.79 15.22
CA PRO A 604 -0.24 -19.87 15.32
C PRO A 604 -0.85 -19.88 13.93
N ALA A 605 -2.08 -20.37 13.84
CA ALA A 605 -2.84 -20.27 12.61
C ALA A 605 -3.05 -18.80 12.25
N GLN A 606 -2.86 -18.46 10.97
CA GLN A 606 -3.15 -17.11 10.51
C GLN A 606 -4.66 -16.88 10.53
N GLU A 607 -5.11 -15.76 11.08
CA GLU A 607 -6.52 -15.39 11.05
C GLU A 607 -6.98 -15.14 9.60
N ALA A 608 -8.13 -15.71 9.22
CA ALA A 608 -8.75 -15.39 7.94
C ALA A 608 -9.38 -14.01 8.05
N VAL A 609 -8.87 -12.98 7.38
CA VAL A 609 -9.39 -11.61 7.50
C VAL A 609 -10.23 -11.24 6.28
N ALA A 610 -11.41 -10.66 6.52
CA ALA A 610 -12.30 -10.11 5.52
C ALA A 610 -11.63 -8.91 4.83
N GLY A 611 -11.35 -9.02 3.54
CA GLY A 611 -10.82 -7.91 2.74
C GLY A 611 -11.90 -6.85 2.51
N GLY A 612 -11.71 -5.64 3.05
CA GLY A 612 -12.72 -4.58 2.98
C GLY A 612 -12.21 -3.19 3.37
N SER A 613 -10.92 -2.91 3.17
CA SER A 613 -10.35 -1.57 3.06
C SER A 613 -8.86 -1.73 2.75
N GLN A 614 -8.52 -1.77 1.45
CA GLN A 614 -7.13 -1.64 0.99
C GLN A 614 -6.66 -0.22 1.29
N ASP A 615 -6.09 -0.04 2.47
CA ASP A 615 -4.79 0.58 2.60
C ASP A 615 -4.22 0.01 3.89
N GLN A 616 -3.06 -0.63 3.74
CA GLN A 616 -2.09 -0.88 4.79
C GLN A 616 -2.01 -2.26 5.51
N TRP A 617 -0.76 -2.69 5.65
CA TRP A 617 -0.20 -3.98 6.03
C TRP A 617 -0.28 -4.29 7.52
N GLY A 618 -1.48 -4.45 8.08
CA GLY A 618 -1.65 -4.76 9.50
C GLY A 618 -2.82 -5.70 9.78
N GLY A 619 -2.59 -7.02 9.68
CA GLY A 619 -3.50 -8.00 10.28
C GLY A 619 -3.50 -7.89 11.80
N THR A 620 -4.42 -8.58 12.46
CA THR A 620 -4.53 -8.74 13.93
C THR A 620 -3.25 -9.24 14.62
N HIS A 621 -2.24 -9.66 13.85
CA HIS A 621 -0.91 -10.16 14.28
C HIS A 621 0.26 -9.21 13.97
N ARG A 622 0.03 -8.07 13.31
CA ARG A 622 1.10 -7.12 12.97
C ARG A 622 0.66 -5.73 13.39
N GLY A 623 1.18 -5.29 14.54
CA GLY A 623 1.04 -3.89 14.93
C GLY A 623 1.65 -2.99 13.85
N GLY A 624 0.80 -2.18 13.23
CA GLY A 624 1.22 -0.97 12.53
C GLY A 624 0.86 -0.92 11.06
N GLU A 625 -0.23 -0.21 10.78
CA GLU A 625 -0.13 0.99 9.95
C GLU A 625 -1.28 1.95 10.36
N LEU A 626 -0.97 3.23 10.49
CA LEU A 626 -1.83 4.24 11.12
C LEU A 626 -2.48 5.19 10.10
N SER A 627 -2.73 4.71 8.87
CA SER A 627 -3.40 5.50 7.85
C SER A 627 -4.80 4.95 7.52
N GLY A 628 -5.81 5.75 7.88
CA GLY A 628 -6.89 6.20 7.00
C GLY A 628 -7.93 5.22 6.45
N ALA A 629 -7.70 3.91 6.50
CA ALA A 629 -8.54 2.92 5.84
C ALA A 629 -8.71 1.71 6.80
N ARG A 630 -9.59 1.89 7.78
CA ARG A 630 -9.67 1.01 8.96
C ARG A 630 -10.36 -0.30 8.58
N PRO A 631 -9.76 -1.48 8.88
CA PRO A 631 -10.37 -2.75 8.53
C PRO A 631 -11.69 -2.93 9.29
N TYR A 632 -12.72 -3.42 8.59
CA TYR A 632 -13.82 -4.10 9.24
C TYR A 632 -13.23 -5.30 9.98
N ALA A 633 -13.48 -5.40 11.27
CA ALA A 633 -13.03 -6.51 12.07
C ALA A 633 -13.95 -7.71 11.84
N GLY A 634 -13.60 -8.54 10.86
CA GLY A 634 -14.32 -9.77 10.64
C GLY A 634 -13.56 -10.74 9.77
N ASN A 635 -13.98 -12.01 9.79
CA ASN A 635 -13.24 -13.04 9.10
C ASN A 635 -13.65 -13.23 7.64
N ILE A 636 -14.95 -13.14 7.35
CA ILE A 636 -15.53 -13.35 6.02
C ILE A 636 -16.30 -12.11 5.57
N ASN A 637 -16.03 -11.63 4.36
CA ASN A 637 -16.72 -10.49 3.77
C ASN A 637 -17.90 -10.93 2.89
N TYR A 638 -19.05 -10.27 3.00
CA TYR A 638 -20.20 -10.46 2.12
C TYR A 638 -20.53 -9.18 1.36
N ASN A 639 -20.59 -9.30 0.04
CA ASN A 639 -21.08 -8.23 -0.82
C ASN A 639 -22.59 -8.35 -0.91
N VAL A 640 -23.31 -7.45 -0.25
CA VAL A 640 -24.78 -7.45 -0.23
C VAL A 640 -25.31 -7.22 -1.64
N SER A 641 -26.14 -8.14 -2.13
CA SER A 641 -26.66 -8.10 -3.49
C SER A 641 -27.75 -7.03 -3.64
N ARG A 642 -28.12 -6.70 -4.88
CA ARG A 642 -29.27 -5.81 -5.12
C ARG A 642 -30.57 -6.46 -4.62
N ASP A 643 -30.70 -7.78 -4.79
CA ASP A 643 -31.87 -8.54 -4.38
C ASP A 643 -32.02 -8.58 -2.86
N ASP A 644 -30.91 -8.69 -2.10
CA ASP A 644 -30.95 -8.63 -0.63
C ASP A 644 -31.60 -7.33 -0.15
N VAL A 645 -31.24 -6.20 -0.75
CA VAL A 645 -31.80 -4.89 -0.39
C VAL A 645 -33.25 -4.76 -0.88
N THR A 646 -33.53 -5.11 -2.13
CA THR A 646 -34.87 -4.95 -2.69
C THR A 646 -35.89 -5.88 -2.03
N ASN A 647 -35.52 -7.10 -1.66
CA ASN A 647 -36.43 -8.04 -0.99
C ASN A 647 -36.73 -7.64 0.47
N ASN A 648 -35.78 -7.00 1.17
CA ASN A 648 -35.98 -6.62 2.57
C ASN A 648 -36.55 -5.20 2.74
N LEU A 649 -36.17 -4.25 1.87
CA LEU A 649 -36.57 -2.85 2.00
C LEU A 649 -37.55 -2.38 0.92
N GLY A 650 -37.75 -3.13 -0.17
CA GLY A 650 -38.57 -2.69 -1.30
C GLY A 650 -37.98 -1.52 -2.10
N ILE A 651 -36.71 -1.16 -1.85
CA ILE A 651 -35.99 -0.07 -2.53
C ILE A 651 -34.77 -0.61 -3.30
N ALA A 652 -34.27 0.18 -4.25
CA ALA A 652 -33.06 -0.14 -4.98
C ALA A 652 -31.81 0.11 -4.11
N ARG A 653 -30.81 -0.77 -4.24
CA ARG A 653 -29.50 -0.55 -3.65
C ARG A 653 -28.83 0.68 -4.26
N THR A 654 -28.42 1.62 -3.42
CA THR A 654 -27.87 2.92 -3.83
C THR A 654 -26.36 2.90 -3.99
N GLU A 655 -25.66 2.04 -3.24
CA GLU A 655 -24.21 1.93 -3.24
C GLU A 655 -23.72 0.47 -3.19
N GLY A 656 -22.39 0.26 -3.21
CA GLY A 656 -21.81 -1.06 -2.95
C GLY A 656 -21.70 -1.31 -1.45
N ILE A 657 -22.45 -2.27 -0.91
CA ILE A 657 -22.44 -2.57 0.52
C ILE A 657 -21.65 -3.86 0.77
N SER A 658 -20.70 -3.79 1.70
CA SER A 658 -19.79 -4.87 2.07
C SER A 658 -19.78 -5.03 3.59
N VAL A 659 -20.12 -6.23 4.08
CA VAL A 659 -20.36 -6.47 5.50
C VAL A 659 -19.61 -7.72 6.00
N PRO A 660 -19.01 -7.71 7.20
CA PRO A 660 -18.46 -8.92 7.79
C PRO A 660 -19.56 -9.86 8.26
N LEU A 661 -19.39 -11.16 8.03
CA LEU A 661 -20.35 -12.20 8.48
C LEU A 661 -19.98 -12.83 9.83
N LEU A 662 -18.72 -12.71 10.24
CA LEU A 662 -18.17 -13.29 11.46
C LEU A 662 -17.30 -12.23 12.15
N PRO A 663 -17.32 -12.14 13.50
CA PRO A 663 -16.42 -11.24 14.22
C PRO A 663 -14.97 -11.69 14.07
N ALA A 664 -14.03 -10.79 14.36
CA ALA A 664 -12.61 -11.15 14.39
C ALA A 664 -12.27 -12.17 15.50
N GLY A 665 -11.14 -12.85 15.31
CA GLY A 665 -10.64 -13.89 16.19
C GLY A 665 -11.49 -15.15 16.21
N GLN A 666 -12.44 -15.32 15.28
CA GLN A 666 -13.31 -16.50 15.23
C GLN A 666 -12.87 -17.55 14.23
N LEU A 667 -12.18 -17.19 13.14
CA LEU A 667 -11.83 -18.10 12.05
C LEU A 667 -10.36 -17.98 11.66
N PHE A 668 -9.68 -19.13 11.63
CA PHE A 668 -8.25 -19.22 11.35
C PHE A 668 -7.98 -20.30 10.30
N TYR A 669 -6.88 -20.14 9.56
CA TYR A 669 -6.36 -21.17 8.66
C TYR A 669 -5.64 -22.29 9.43
N ASP A 670 -4.80 -23.05 8.73
CA ASP A 670 -3.96 -24.06 9.35
C ASP A 670 -2.87 -23.42 10.21
N ARG A 671 -2.53 -24.10 11.30
CA ARG A 671 -1.31 -23.79 12.06
C ARG A 671 -0.11 -24.10 11.19
N LEU A 672 0.93 -23.29 11.27
CA LEU A 672 2.16 -23.56 10.53
C LEU A 672 3.16 -24.29 11.42
N THR A 673 3.47 -25.53 11.06
CA THR A 673 4.54 -26.33 11.67
C THR A 673 5.62 -26.59 10.63
N GLN A 674 6.81 -26.05 10.86
CA GLN A 674 7.96 -26.20 9.98
C GLN A 674 9.15 -26.69 10.80
N VAL A 675 9.76 -27.76 10.32
CA VAL A 675 10.97 -28.32 10.90
C VAL A 675 12.00 -28.45 9.81
N ASP A 676 13.14 -27.78 10.00
CA ASP A 676 14.25 -27.77 9.08
C ASP A 676 15.46 -28.42 9.76
N LEU A 677 16.18 -29.23 8.99
CA LEU A 677 17.36 -29.96 9.45
C LEU A 677 18.50 -29.71 8.48
N SER A 678 19.69 -29.46 9.00
CA SER A 678 20.91 -29.32 8.23
C SER A 678 21.98 -30.27 8.76
N VAL A 679 22.66 -30.94 7.84
CA VAL A 679 23.84 -31.75 8.13
C VAL A 679 25.00 -31.17 7.34
N ARG A 680 26.06 -30.78 8.05
CA ARG A 680 27.30 -30.31 7.45
C ARG A 680 28.46 -31.20 7.86
N ARG A 681 29.38 -31.43 6.94
CA ARG A 681 30.69 -32.01 7.23
C ARG A 681 31.80 -31.10 6.73
N THR A 682 32.73 -30.80 7.63
CA THR A 682 33.95 -30.08 7.31
C THR A 682 35.08 -31.07 7.04
N PHE A 683 35.79 -30.88 5.93
CA PHE A 683 37.05 -31.55 5.60
C PHE A 683 38.19 -30.54 5.67
N THR A 684 39.24 -30.88 6.41
CA THR A 684 40.50 -30.14 6.40
C THR A 684 41.52 -30.94 5.61
N LEU A 685 42.01 -30.37 4.52
CA LEU A 685 42.98 -31.00 3.63
C LEU A 685 44.41 -30.68 4.08
N GLY A 686 45.37 -31.53 3.73
CA GLY A 686 46.77 -31.40 4.18
C GLY A 686 47.49 -30.12 3.72
N ASN A 687 46.91 -29.38 2.77
CA ASN A 687 47.40 -28.09 2.28
C ASN A 687 46.78 -26.88 3.01
N GLY A 688 46.01 -27.09 4.08
CA GLY A 688 45.33 -26.02 4.84
C GLY A 688 43.97 -25.62 4.28
N MET A 689 43.58 -26.12 3.10
CA MET A 689 42.27 -25.87 2.50
C MET A 689 41.16 -26.54 3.32
N ARG A 690 40.06 -25.82 3.56
CA ARG A 690 38.87 -26.32 4.26
C ARG A 690 37.70 -26.39 3.29
N VAL A 691 37.09 -27.57 3.18
CA VAL A 691 35.90 -27.81 2.35
C VAL A 691 34.73 -28.17 3.25
N ASP A 692 33.65 -27.42 3.14
CA ASP A 692 32.39 -27.72 3.81
C ASP A 692 31.40 -28.29 2.80
N LEU A 693 30.85 -29.46 3.12
CA LEU A 693 29.73 -30.06 2.41
C LEU A 693 28.51 -29.99 3.30
N GLN A 694 27.41 -29.43 2.81
CA GLN A 694 26.18 -29.21 3.57
C GLN A 694 24.97 -29.71 2.78
N ALA A 695 24.05 -30.35 3.48
CA ALA A 695 22.74 -30.72 2.99
C ALA A 695 21.68 -30.17 3.95
N ASP A 696 20.80 -29.32 3.44
CA ASP A 696 19.69 -28.70 4.15
C ASP A 696 18.39 -29.35 3.70
N LEU A 697 17.65 -29.93 4.64
CA LEU A 697 16.31 -30.48 4.45
C LEU A 697 15.30 -29.48 4.99
N PHE A 698 14.57 -28.85 4.09
CA PHE A 698 13.51 -27.92 4.42
C PHE A 698 12.19 -28.68 4.65
N ASN A 699 11.42 -28.28 5.66
CA ASN A 699 10.09 -28.81 5.98
C ASN A 699 10.07 -30.36 6.00
N ILE A 700 10.87 -30.98 6.86
CA ILE A 700 11.02 -32.44 6.93
C ILE A 700 9.70 -33.17 7.24
N VAL A 701 8.79 -32.52 7.99
CA VAL A 701 7.44 -33.04 8.27
C VAL A 701 6.56 -33.10 7.02
N ASN A 702 6.98 -32.43 5.94
CA ASN A 702 6.27 -32.32 4.67
C ASN A 702 4.80 -31.88 4.84
N TYR A 703 4.55 -31.05 5.84
CA TYR A 703 3.24 -30.51 6.12
C TYR A 703 3.05 -29.25 5.27
N GLN A 704 1.90 -29.14 4.59
CA GLN A 704 1.60 -28.06 3.64
C GLN A 704 0.36 -27.26 4.08
N PRO A 705 0.43 -26.53 5.21
CA PRO A 705 -0.66 -25.70 5.68
C PRO A 705 -1.01 -24.62 4.65
N ILE A 706 -2.31 -24.32 4.54
CA ILE A 706 -2.79 -23.17 3.79
C ILE A 706 -2.49 -21.91 4.61
N LEU A 707 -1.78 -20.95 4.00
CA LEU A 707 -1.41 -19.69 4.64
C LEU A 707 -2.41 -18.58 4.33
N ASN A 708 -2.95 -18.57 3.11
CA ASN A 708 -3.94 -17.60 2.66
C ASN A 708 -4.95 -18.24 1.72
N GLY A 709 -6.14 -17.64 1.65
CA GLY A 709 -7.18 -18.00 0.71
C GLY A 709 -8.18 -16.87 0.48
N THR A 710 -9.23 -17.19 -0.28
CA THR A 710 -10.32 -16.26 -0.57
C THR A 710 -11.26 -16.16 0.63
N ASN A 711 -11.43 -14.96 1.20
CA ASN A 711 -12.28 -14.69 2.36
C ASN A 711 -13.55 -13.90 2.02
N THR A 712 -13.94 -13.89 0.75
CA THR A 712 -15.21 -13.32 0.30
C THR A 712 -16.23 -14.45 0.18
N TYR A 713 -17.38 -14.28 0.81
CA TYR A 713 -18.47 -15.23 0.76
C TYR A 713 -18.98 -15.40 -0.68
N GLY A 714 -19.11 -16.66 -1.12
CA GLY A 714 -19.46 -17.03 -2.49
C GLY A 714 -18.90 -18.41 -2.86
N GLY A 715 -19.02 -18.82 -4.12
CA GLY A 715 -18.54 -20.14 -4.60
C GLY A 715 -17.00 -20.31 -4.61
N SER A 716 -16.26 -19.24 -4.33
CA SER A 716 -14.80 -19.24 -4.21
C SER A 716 -14.30 -19.16 -2.77
N LEU A 717 -15.19 -19.04 -1.77
CA LEU A 717 -14.82 -18.97 -0.36
C LEU A 717 -13.91 -20.16 0.01
N GLY A 718 -12.81 -19.91 0.70
CA GLY A 718 -11.88 -20.94 1.14
C GLY A 718 -10.99 -21.54 0.04
N ARG A 719 -11.01 -21.02 -1.19
CA ARG A 719 -9.99 -21.37 -2.20
C ARG A 719 -8.62 -20.85 -1.76
N ALA A 720 -7.68 -21.78 -1.57
CA ALA A 720 -6.31 -21.47 -1.17
C ALA A 720 -5.59 -20.63 -2.25
N SER A 721 -4.86 -19.60 -1.82
CA SER A 721 -4.03 -18.76 -2.69
C SER A 721 -2.54 -18.97 -2.47
N SER A 722 -2.13 -19.43 -1.28
CA SER A 722 -0.73 -19.78 -0.98
C SER A 722 -0.62 -20.84 0.11
N THR A 723 0.39 -21.70 -0.01
CA THR A 723 0.83 -22.69 0.98
C THR A 723 2.34 -22.54 1.22
N ILE A 724 2.85 -23.14 2.29
CA ILE A 724 4.31 -23.29 2.42
C ILE A 724 4.87 -24.19 1.30
N GLN A 725 6.11 -23.96 0.91
CA GLN A 725 6.85 -24.91 0.08
C GLN A 725 6.86 -26.31 0.73
N GLY A 726 6.63 -27.33 -0.11
CA GLY A 726 6.80 -28.72 0.30
C GLY A 726 8.25 -29.02 0.69
N ARG A 727 8.50 -30.25 1.15
CA ARG A 727 9.87 -30.67 1.46
C ARG A 727 10.76 -30.54 0.23
N PHE A 728 11.95 -29.99 0.43
CA PHE A 728 13.00 -30.04 -0.58
C PHE A 728 14.37 -30.14 0.10
N VAL A 729 15.37 -30.50 -0.69
CA VAL A 729 16.75 -30.61 -0.22
C VAL A 729 17.60 -29.63 -1.00
N GLN A 730 18.40 -28.86 -0.28
CA GLN A 730 19.42 -27.99 -0.84
C GLN A 730 20.80 -28.55 -0.49
N PHE A 731 21.70 -28.55 -1.47
CA PHE A 731 23.11 -28.87 -1.27
C PHE A 731 23.92 -27.59 -1.39
N ALA A 732 24.83 -27.36 -0.46
CA ALA A 732 25.72 -26.22 -0.45
C ALA A 732 27.16 -26.67 -0.19
N THR A 733 28.11 -25.94 -0.78
CA THR A 733 29.52 -26.12 -0.49
C THR A 733 30.20 -24.78 -0.31
N ASN A 734 31.05 -24.68 0.72
CA ASN A 734 31.93 -23.54 0.95
C ASN A 734 33.37 -24.04 0.94
N ILE A 735 34.23 -23.37 0.16
CA ILE A 735 35.64 -23.68 0.06
C ILE A 735 36.39 -22.48 0.60
N HIS A 736 37.22 -22.72 1.62
CA HIS A 736 38.13 -21.72 2.18
C HIS A 736 39.55 -22.13 1.79
N TRP A 737 40.22 -21.30 1.01
CA TRP A 737 41.57 -21.51 0.49
C TRP A 737 42.57 -20.49 1.03
#